data_AF-A0A7W2TLR3-F1
#
_entry.id   AF-A0A7W2TLR3-F1
#
_cell.length_a   1.000
_cell.length_b   1.000
_cell.length_c   1.000
_cell.angle_alpha   90.00
_cell.angle_beta   90.00
_cell.angle_gamma   90.00
#
_symmetry.space_group_name_H-M   'P 1'
#
loop_
_entity.id
_entity.type
_entity.pdbx_description
1 polymer ?
#
loop_
_entity_poly.entity_id
_entity_poly.type
_entity_poly.pdbx_seq_one_letter_code
_entity_poly.pdbx_strand_id
1 'polypeptide(L)'
;MLDTVFIYSCGDIMKKELPAKYYLAHFRELIEFVTSKCMHLLEPKHSEFISEINQLDEQSQCMLARVYSRKPYLVQAQSLNYEEITSPHQAIYTLKKAGILFEPNEQHYSQLLAHLTKPSLVELLSNYSEQISFKKSAAKGALVDIAREFFKACPQELAPLNSQYVINNRSDYYEYFEFLFAGKLSSGDVNHQNRFVMRDLGLTATREGHSESLSRFETLDEAQSNYLLNRYRLALKNITDESDYVALASQVLVQAAHGAIAVALKNRLLVRLYRQLKTVDNELAFSLLEGCVDDSEAQEIQIREQYRLGNKEWVKARLEAIIENPLTDDLLYFADDFLMRKFNKKTRSRLSAMLADTQCVLEIDEMYRGEVEQGVNDYYTRQGMAVFNTENTLWQSLFGLVFWHELFVESPYPPCNEFDIYPQVLRLGNFYEAQQTQINERLAQCQTPQALLNLVCKNAAQYFDQPNGLFRWRSNLLEPLEALILNSSLEALIAHLTAMSKHYLQLKDGYPDLMVINNGQVHFEEVKAPGDKLRRNQLTTIDNLKNVGFEVHIAAVKWFVDPNRIYSVVDIETTGGLKGGNRITEIGLVKVQHGKVIDTWTSLVNPERHIPGFITSLTGISDSMVYNAPVFAEVVKPLIDKLAGSIFVAHNVNFDYGFIKKECEMAGHFFKMPKMCTVVESRKAFKGLKSYSLGNLSSHFNLNLTSHHRALADATATAELLLLIQQSQSSE
;
A
#
# COMPACT_ATOMS: atom_id res chain seq x y z
N MET A 1 -7.57 -28.78 28.10
CA MET A 1 -8.73 -29.30 27.33
C MET A 1 -9.00 -28.35 26.16
N LEU A 2 -7.97 -28.09 25.35
CA LEU A 2 -7.98 -27.19 24.20
C LEU A 2 -6.99 -27.77 23.19
N ASP A 3 -7.39 -28.86 22.57
CA ASP A 3 -6.78 -29.38 21.35
C ASP A 3 -7.94 -29.73 20.43
N THR A 4 -7.76 -29.53 19.14
CA THR A 4 -8.75 -29.67 18.04
C THR A 4 -9.83 -28.60 17.97
N VAL A 5 -9.60 -27.56 17.16
CA VAL A 5 -10.31 -27.29 15.88
C VAL A 5 -9.49 -26.25 15.13
N PHE A 6 -8.72 -26.64 14.10
CA PHE A 6 -8.41 -25.81 12.91
C PHE A 6 -7.78 -26.75 11.88
N ILE A 7 -8.64 -27.47 11.14
CA ILE A 7 -8.25 -28.02 9.84
C ILE A 7 -8.30 -26.84 8.87
N TYR A 8 -7.16 -26.47 8.31
CA TYR A 8 -7.09 -25.57 7.17
C TYR A 8 -7.99 -26.11 6.06
N SER A 9 -9.07 -25.40 5.74
CA SER A 9 -9.78 -25.63 4.48
C SER A 9 -8.89 -25.10 3.36
N CYS A 10 -7.99 -25.94 2.86
CA CYS A 10 -7.66 -25.91 1.44
C CYS A 10 -8.85 -26.54 0.70
N GLY A 11 -9.99 -25.87 0.76
CA GLY A 11 -11.16 -26.22 -0.01
C GLY A 11 -10.99 -25.66 -1.40
N ASP A 12 -11.24 -26.49 -2.42
CA ASP A 12 -11.51 -26.05 -3.77
C ASP A 12 -12.36 -24.78 -3.72
N ILE A 13 -11.79 -23.64 -4.08
CA ILE A 13 -12.54 -22.41 -4.27
C ILE A 13 -13.43 -22.70 -5.48
N MET A 14 -14.65 -23.20 -5.22
CA MET A 14 -15.72 -23.18 -6.20
C MET A 14 -15.76 -21.76 -6.74
N LYS A 15 -15.38 -21.58 -8.01
CA LYS A 15 -15.49 -20.29 -8.67
C LYS A 15 -16.96 -19.91 -8.62
N LYS A 16 -17.30 -19.00 -7.72
CA LYS A 16 -18.64 -18.46 -7.60
C LYS A 16 -18.94 -17.73 -8.91
N GLU A 17 -19.78 -18.30 -9.75
CA GLU A 17 -20.18 -17.66 -11.01
C GLU A 17 -21.23 -16.60 -10.72
N LEU A 18 -21.03 -15.40 -11.27
CA LEU A 18 -21.99 -14.31 -11.14
C LEU A 18 -23.12 -14.48 -12.16
N PRO A 19 -24.36 -14.10 -11.83
CA PRO A 19 -25.47 -14.11 -12.78
C PRO A 19 -25.17 -13.24 -14.01
N ALA A 20 -25.67 -13.60 -15.20
CA ALA A 20 -25.37 -12.90 -16.46
C ALA A 20 -25.59 -11.37 -16.41
N LYS A 21 -26.58 -10.91 -15.63
CA LYS A 21 -26.96 -9.49 -15.46
C LYS A 21 -26.53 -8.89 -14.12
N TYR A 22 -25.51 -9.43 -13.45
CA TYR A 22 -25.05 -8.94 -12.13
C TYR A 22 -24.80 -7.41 -12.11
N TYR A 23 -24.24 -6.87 -13.19
CA TYR A 23 -23.90 -5.45 -13.32
C TYR A 23 -25.15 -4.54 -13.32
N LEU A 24 -26.29 -5.05 -13.80
CA LEU A 24 -27.56 -4.33 -13.73
C LEU A 24 -28.10 -4.31 -12.30
N ALA A 25 -27.94 -5.40 -11.55
CA ALA A 25 -28.29 -5.43 -10.13
C ALA A 25 -27.46 -4.40 -9.35
N HIS A 26 -26.14 -4.34 -9.57
CA HIS A 26 -25.26 -3.34 -8.94
C HIS A 26 -25.60 -1.91 -9.34
N PHE A 27 -26.02 -1.71 -10.60
CA PHE A 27 -26.49 -0.41 -11.07
C PHE A 27 -27.77 0.01 -10.34
N ARG A 28 -28.76 -0.89 -10.24
CA ARG A 28 -30.02 -0.64 -9.53
C ARG A 28 -29.81 -0.41 -8.03
N GLU A 29 -28.94 -1.19 -7.40
CA GLU A 29 -28.60 -1.03 -5.97
C GLU A 29 -28.00 0.36 -5.68
N LEU A 30 -27.18 0.90 -6.59
CA LEU A 30 -26.68 2.28 -6.47
C LEU A 30 -27.78 3.33 -6.60
N ILE A 31 -28.66 3.19 -7.60
CA ILE A 31 -29.76 4.13 -7.81
C ILE A 31 -30.73 4.07 -6.62
N GLU A 32 -31.02 2.89 -6.09
CA GLU A 32 -31.83 2.73 -4.88
C GLU A 32 -31.18 3.40 -3.67
N PHE A 33 -29.87 3.24 -3.47
CA PHE A 33 -29.16 3.96 -2.43
C PHE A 33 -29.28 5.49 -2.59
N VAL A 34 -29.08 6.01 -3.81
CA VAL A 34 -29.15 7.46 -4.07
C VAL A 34 -30.56 7.99 -3.83
N THR A 35 -31.59 7.30 -4.31
CA THR A 35 -32.99 7.71 -4.18
C THR A 35 -33.53 7.57 -2.76
N SER A 36 -33.06 6.59 -1.99
CA SER A 36 -33.51 6.39 -0.61
C SER A 36 -32.76 7.26 0.39
N LYS A 37 -31.47 7.55 0.16
CA LYS A 37 -30.60 8.20 1.15
C LYS A 37 -30.11 9.59 0.75
N CYS A 38 -30.01 9.91 -0.53
CA CYS A 38 -29.25 11.07 -1.00
C CYS A 38 -30.07 12.06 -1.83
N MET A 39 -31.40 12.00 -1.83
CA MET A 39 -32.26 12.87 -2.65
C MET A 39 -32.03 14.37 -2.40
N HIS A 40 -31.75 14.77 -1.15
CA HIS A 40 -31.44 16.15 -0.77
C HIS A 40 -30.06 16.63 -1.27
N LEU A 41 -29.22 15.72 -1.78
CA LEU A 41 -27.90 15.99 -2.34
C LEU A 41 -27.89 16.04 -3.87
N LEU A 42 -29.08 16.04 -4.50
CA LEU A 42 -29.23 16.01 -5.95
C LEU A 42 -29.63 17.38 -6.51
N GLU A 43 -28.89 17.84 -7.52
CA GLU A 43 -29.36 18.90 -8.43
C GLU A 43 -30.57 18.43 -9.27
N PRO A 44 -31.44 19.33 -9.77
CA PRO A 44 -32.63 18.95 -10.54
C PRO A 44 -32.39 18.00 -11.71
N LYS A 45 -31.30 18.19 -12.47
CA LYS A 45 -30.90 17.33 -13.60
C LYS A 45 -30.68 15.87 -13.18
N HIS A 46 -30.24 15.61 -11.94
CA HIS A 46 -30.01 14.26 -11.46
C HIS A 46 -31.32 13.54 -11.16
N SER A 47 -32.29 14.25 -10.56
CA SER A 47 -33.61 13.72 -10.27
C SER A 47 -34.40 13.44 -11.55
N GLU A 48 -34.29 14.31 -12.55
CA GLU A 48 -34.84 14.10 -13.89
C GLU A 48 -34.26 12.85 -14.55
N PHE A 49 -32.92 12.72 -14.56
CA PHE A 49 -32.24 11.54 -15.09
C PHE A 49 -32.65 10.22 -14.41
N ILE A 50 -32.82 10.21 -13.08
CA ILE A 50 -33.31 9.03 -12.35
C ILE A 50 -34.74 8.68 -12.78
N SER A 51 -35.62 9.69 -12.91
CA SER A 51 -37.00 9.50 -13.37
C SER A 51 -37.05 8.86 -14.76
N GLU A 52 -36.20 9.34 -15.69
CA GLU A 52 -36.10 8.79 -17.04
C GLU A 52 -35.60 7.35 -17.04
N ILE A 53 -34.55 7.02 -16.27
CA ILE A 53 -34.03 5.65 -16.17
C ILE A 53 -35.08 4.68 -15.64
N ASN A 54 -35.86 5.10 -14.64
CA ASN A 54 -36.89 4.25 -14.04
C ASN A 54 -38.04 3.91 -14.99
N GLN A 55 -38.22 4.68 -16.07
CA GLN A 55 -39.20 4.42 -17.12
C GLN A 55 -38.68 3.49 -18.23
N LEU A 56 -37.37 3.21 -18.26
CA LEU A 56 -36.77 2.33 -19.26
C LEU A 56 -37.09 0.86 -19.00
N ASP A 57 -37.21 0.10 -20.08
CA ASP A 57 -37.26 -1.35 -20.02
C ASP A 57 -35.90 -1.94 -19.60
N GLU A 58 -35.90 -3.20 -19.16
CA GLU A 58 -34.70 -3.86 -18.65
C GLU A 58 -33.56 -3.95 -19.68
N GLN A 59 -33.87 -4.14 -20.97
CA GLN A 59 -32.85 -4.23 -22.02
C GLN A 59 -32.14 -2.90 -22.21
N SER A 60 -32.90 -1.80 -22.17
CA SER A 60 -32.37 -0.43 -22.20
C SER A 60 -31.53 -0.11 -20.96
N GLN A 61 -31.96 -0.52 -19.76
CA GLN A 61 -31.16 -0.35 -18.54
C GLN A 61 -29.86 -1.18 -18.58
N CYS A 62 -29.93 -2.43 -19.05
CA CYS A 62 -28.75 -3.28 -19.28
C CYS A 62 -27.76 -2.60 -20.23
N MET A 63 -28.25 -2.05 -21.34
CA MET A 63 -27.42 -1.36 -22.33
C MET A 63 -26.75 -0.13 -21.73
N LEU A 64 -27.48 0.70 -20.98
CA LEU A 64 -26.92 1.87 -20.31
C LEU A 64 -25.81 1.49 -19.32
N ALA A 65 -26.07 0.48 -18.47
CA ALA A 65 -25.09 -0.01 -17.52
C ALA A 65 -23.82 -0.56 -18.21
N ARG A 66 -23.97 -1.21 -19.37
CA ARG A 66 -22.84 -1.66 -20.21
C ARG A 66 -22.08 -0.47 -20.80
N VAL A 67 -22.74 0.58 -21.29
CA VAL A 67 -22.06 1.80 -21.78
C VAL A 67 -21.26 2.44 -20.64
N TYR A 68 -21.87 2.67 -19.48
CA TYR A 68 -21.20 3.30 -18.33
C TYR A 68 -20.07 2.44 -17.73
N SER A 69 -20.07 1.13 -17.94
CA SER A 69 -18.95 0.26 -17.55
C SER A 69 -17.70 0.42 -18.44
N ARG A 70 -17.83 1.02 -19.63
CA ARG A 70 -16.70 1.20 -20.56
C ARG A 70 -15.82 2.38 -20.13
N LYS A 71 -14.49 2.21 -20.24
CA LYS A 71 -13.51 3.27 -19.93
C LYS A 71 -13.54 4.45 -20.93
N PRO A 72 -13.68 4.23 -22.25
CA PRO A 72 -13.65 5.34 -23.20
C PRO A 72 -14.88 6.25 -23.13
N TYR A 73 -14.68 7.54 -23.38
CA TYR A 73 -15.75 8.54 -23.50
C TYR A 73 -16.61 8.34 -24.76
N LEU A 74 -16.02 7.85 -25.86
CA LEU A 74 -16.74 7.47 -27.07
C LEU A 74 -16.73 5.95 -27.19
N VAL A 75 -17.90 5.35 -27.40
CA VAL A 75 -18.07 3.90 -27.49
C VAL A 75 -18.64 3.55 -28.86
N GLN A 76 -18.01 2.63 -29.57
CA GLN A 76 -18.52 2.14 -30.85
C GLN A 76 -19.82 1.36 -30.64
N ALA A 77 -20.90 1.77 -31.29
CA ALA A 77 -22.22 1.15 -31.17
C ALA A 77 -22.19 -0.34 -31.55
N GLN A 78 -21.42 -0.71 -32.59
CA GLN A 78 -21.23 -2.11 -33.01
C GLN A 78 -20.57 -3.01 -31.95
N SER A 79 -19.80 -2.43 -31.03
CA SER A 79 -19.12 -3.18 -29.97
C SER A 79 -20.03 -3.49 -28.77
N LEU A 80 -21.23 -2.92 -28.74
CA LEU A 80 -22.22 -3.10 -27.68
C LEU A 80 -23.13 -4.29 -28.00
N ASN A 81 -22.54 -5.46 -28.20
CA ASN A 81 -23.26 -6.71 -28.43
C ASN A 81 -22.99 -7.70 -27.29
N TYR A 82 -24.02 -8.11 -26.58
CA TYR A 82 -23.94 -8.97 -25.40
C TYR A 82 -25.06 -9.99 -25.42
N GLU A 83 -24.79 -11.24 -25.05
CA GLU A 83 -25.74 -12.36 -25.17
C GLU A 83 -27.02 -12.13 -24.35
N GLU A 84 -26.90 -11.48 -23.19
CA GLU A 84 -28.01 -11.17 -22.31
C GLU A 84 -28.92 -10.01 -22.79
N ILE A 85 -28.50 -9.29 -23.84
CA ILE A 85 -29.24 -8.19 -24.45
C ILE A 85 -29.76 -8.62 -25.83
N THR A 86 -31.05 -8.98 -25.92
CA THR A 86 -31.63 -9.59 -27.12
C THR A 86 -31.74 -8.64 -28.31
N SER A 87 -31.91 -7.34 -28.06
CA SER A 87 -32.10 -6.32 -29.11
C SER A 87 -31.23 -5.07 -28.87
N PRO A 88 -29.90 -5.15 -29.04
CA PRO A 88 -28.99 -4.05 -28.71
C PRO A 88 -29.29 -2.74 -29.44
N HIS A 89 -29.60 -2.81 -30.74
CA HIS A 89 -29.94 -1.62 -31.54
C HIS A 89 -31.21 -0.93 -31.05
N GLN A 90 -32.24 -1.69 -30.67
CA GLN A 90 -33.47 -1.14 -30.13
C GLN A 90 -33.23 -0.48 -28.76
N ALA A 91 -32.43 -1.11 -27.90
CA ALA A 91 -32.06 -0.54 -26.60
C ALA A 91 -31.32 0.79 -26.75
N ILE A 92 -30.33 0.87 -27.66
CA ILE A 92 -29.62 2.13 -27.97
C ILE A 92 -30.59 3.18 -28.51
N TYR A 93 -31.50 2.80 -29.42
CA TYR A 93 -32.50 3.72 -29.97
C TYR A 93 -33.44 4.27 -28.88
N THR A 94 -33.95 3.41 -27.98
CA THR A 94 -34.79 3.81 -26.85
C THR A 94 -34.04 4.81 -25.95
N LEU A 95 -32.78 4.55 -25.61
CA LEU A 95 -31.95 5.44 -24.81
C LEU A 95 -31.70 6.80 -25.49
N LYS A 96 -31.50 6.82 -26.82
CA LYS A 96 -31.37 8.05 -27.60
C LYS A 96 -32.66 8.85 -27.63
N LYS A 97 -33.79 8.17 -27.88
CA LYS A 97 -35.13 8.79 -27.89
C LYS A 97 -35.50 9.38 -26.53
N ALA A 98 -35.07 8.72 -25.45
CA ALA A 98 -35.25 9.20 -24.08
C ALA A 98 -34.31 10.36 -23.70
N GLY A 99 -33.38 10.76 -24.57
CA GLY A 99 -32.41 11.83 -24.24
C GLY A 99 -31.34 11.41 -23.23
N ILE A 100 -31.14 10.12 -23.02
CA ILE A 100 -30.17 9.59 -22.05
C ILE A 100 -28.81 9.34 -22.69
N LEU A 101 -28.80 8.77 -23.91
CA LEU A 101 -27.58 8.57 -24.70
C LEU A 101 -27.58 9.48 -25.91
N PHE A 102 -26.41 9.98 -26.25
CA PHE A 102 -26.23 10.92 -27.35
C PHE A 102 -25.23 10.39 -28.38
N GLU A 103 -25.38 10.83 -29.62
CA GLU A 103 -24.35 10.69 -30.65
C GLU A 103 -23.35 11.85 -30.52
N PRO A 104 -22.08 11.66 -30.93
CA PRO A 104 -21.17 12.78 -31.06
C PRO A 104 -21.71 13.82 -32.05
N ASN A 105 -21.33 15.07 -31.81
CA ASN A 105 -21.63 16.23 -32.66
C ASN A 105 -20.33 17.01 -32.91
N GLU A 106 -20.41 18.17 -33.55
CA GLU A 106 -19.24 18.97 -33.94
C GLU A 106 -18.27 19.28 -32.77
N GLN A 107 -18.80 19.47 -31.55
CA GLN A 107 -17.98 19.74 -30.36
C GLN A 107 -17.09 18.54 -29.97
N HIS A 108 -17.46 17.33 -30.40
CA HIS A 108 -16.81 16.08 -30.05
C HIS A 108 -15.84 15.57 -31.12
N TYR A 109 -15.79 16.19 -32.32
CA TYR A 109 -14.98 15.68 -33.43
C TYR A 109 -13.49 15.59 -33.12
N SER A 110 -12.94 16.55 -32.36
CA SER A 110 -11.54 16.49 -31.93
C SER A 110 -11.24 15.25 -31.07
N GLN A 111 -12.18 14.84 -30.22
CA GLN A 111 -12.07 13.64 -29.38
C GLN A 111 -12.34 12.37 -30.19
N LEU A 112 -13.32 12.41 -31.10
CA LEU A 112 -13.65 11.32 -32.01
C LEU A 112 -12.45 10.91 -32.86
N LEU A 113 -11.80 11.89 -33.51
CA LEU A 113 -10.59 11.66 -34.30
C LEU A 113 -9.46 11.05 -33.46
N ALA A 114 -9.26 11.53 -32.23
CA ALA A 114 -8.28 10.94 -31.31
C ALA A 114 -8.65 9.52 -30.86
N HIS A 115 -9.94 9.21 -30.79
CA HIS A 115 -10.44 7.89 -30.39
C HIS A 115 -10.28 6.85 -31.51
N LEU A 116 -10.41 7.24 -32.78
CA LEU A 116 -10.29 6.34 -33.93
C LEU A 116 -9.00 5.49 -33.89
N THR A 117 -9.09 4.27 -34.40
CA THR A 117 -7.92 3.41 -34.58
C THR A 117 -7.01 3.97 -35.68
N LYS A 118 -5.71 3.66 -35.65
CA LYS A 118 -4.80 4.08 -36.73
C LYS A 118 -5.30 3.62 -38.12
N PRO A 119 -5.77 2.38 -38.32
CA PRO A 119 -6.37 1.97 -39.59
C PRO A 119 -7.56 2.83 -40.01
N SER A 120 -8.51 3.09 -39.10
CA SER A 120 -9.70 3.91 -39.39
C SER A 120 -9.32 5.36 -39.75
N LEU A 121 -8.31 5.94 -39.10
CA LEU A 121 -7.80 7.28 -39.44
C LEU A 121 -7.18 7.31 -40.84
N VAL A 122 -6.38 6.30 -41.18
CA VAL A 122 -5.76 6.20 -42.51
C VAL A 122 -6.81 6.05 -43.60
N GLU A 123 -7.83 5.24 -43.36
CA GLU A 123 -8.97 5.06 -44.27
C GLU A 123 -9.74 6.37 -44.46
N LEU A 124 -10.13 7.01 -43.36
CA LEU A 124 -10.84 8.30 -43.37
C LEU A 124 -10.06 9.37 -44.16
N LEU A 125 -8.76 9.53 -43.88
CA LEU A 125 -7.91 10.50 -44.57
C LEU A 125 -7.67 10.13 -46.04
N SER A 126 -7.66 8.84 -46.39
CA SER A 126 -7.45 8.40 -47.78
C SER A 126 -8.60 8.82 -48.70
N ASN A 127 -9.82 8.94 -48.18
CA ASN A 127 -10.98 9.44 -48.93
C ASN A 127 -10.80 10.88 -49.43
N TYR A 128 -9.88 11.64 -48.83
CA TYR A 128 -9.57 13.03 -49.16
C TYR A 128 -8.12 13.20 -49.66
N SER A 129 -7.50 12.12 -50.16
CA SER A 129 -6.08 12.11 -50.57
C SER A 129 -5.70 13.13 -51.67
N GLU A 130 -6.67 13.65 -52.42
CA GLU A 130 -6.46 14.75 -53.39
C GLU A 130 -6.34 16.13 -52.71
N GLN A 131 -6.85 16.26 -51.48
CA GLN A 131 -6.94 17.53 -50.73
C GLN A 131 -5.98 17.58 -49.54
N ILE A 132 -5.57 16.41 -49.03
CA ILE A 132 -4.68 16.28 -47.88
C ILE A 132 -3.52 15.31 -48.16
N SER A 133 -2.30 15.76 -47.87
CA SER A 133 -1.09 14.94 -47.98
C SER A 133 -0.70 14.37 -46.61
N PHE A 134 -0.62 13.04 -46.51
CA PHE A 134 -0.18 12.36 -45.30
C PHE A 134 0.52 11.04 -45.61
N LYS A 135 1.37 10.57 -44.69
CA LYS A 135 2.02 9.25 -44.78
C LYS A 135 1.21 8.22 -44.00
N LYS A 136 0.74 7.15 -44.66
CA LYS A 136 0.02 6.03 -44.00
C LYS A 136 0.82 5.38 -42.86
N SER A 137 2.16 5.43 -42.94
CA SER A 137 3.07 4.90 -41.93
C SER A 137 3.22 5.78 -40.68
N ALA A 138 2.77 7.04 -40.71
CA ALA A 138 2.94 8.00 -39.61
C ALA A 138 2.38 7.49 -38.27
N ALA A 139 2.92 8.01 -37.16
CA ALA A 139 2.42 7.70 -35.82
C ALA A 139 0.96 8.17 -35.66
N LYS A 140 0.17 7.49 -34.80
CA LYS A 140 -1.25 7.83 -34.59
C LYS A 140 -1.45 9.29 -34.20
N GLY A 141 -0.63 9.83 -33.29
CA GLY A 141 -0.72 11.23 -32.87
C GLY A 141 -0.63 12.20 -34.04
N ALA A 142 0.38 12.05 -34.90
CA ALA A 142 0.54 12.88 -36.10
C ALA A 142 -0.66 12.77 -37.06
N LEU A 143 -1.23 11.57 -37.24
CA LEU A 143 -2.44 11.40 -38.06
C LEU A 143 -3.66 12.08 -37.45
N VAL A 144 -3.79 12.06 -36.13
CA VAL A 144 -4.85 12.76 -35.39
C VAL A 144 -4.71 14.26 -35.56
N ASP A 145 -3.50 14.82 -35.43
CA ASP A 145 -3.26 16.26 -35.57
C ASP A 145 -3.58 16.73 -37.00
N ILE A 146 -3.14 15.97 -38.01
CA ILE A 146 -3.46 16.21 -39.42
C ILE A 146 -4.98 16.18 -39.65
N ALA A 147 -5.67 15.15 -39.12
CA ALA A 147 -7.11 15.03 -39.27
C ALA A 147 -7.85 16.17 -38.57
N ARG A 148 -7.43 16.55 -37.36
CA ARG A 148 -8.04 17.66 -36.60
C ARG A 148 -7.94 18.97 -37.35
N GLU A 149 -6.77 19.27 -37.91
CA GLU A 149 -6.57 20.51 -38.66
C GLU A 149 -7.41 20.55 -39.93
N PHE A 150 -7.46 19.44 -40.68
CA PHE A 150 -8.24 19.35 -41.92
C PHE A 150 -9.76 19.46 -41.67
N PHE A 151 -10.29 18.64 -40.76
CA PHE A 151 -11.73 18.60 -40.50
C PHE A 151 -12.24 19.80 -39.70
N LYS A 152 -11.35 20.64 -39.16
CA LYS A 152 -11.75 21.94 -38.59
C LYS A 152 -12.39 22.86 -39.63
N ALA A 153 -11.96 22.78 -40.90
CA ALA A 153 -12.53 23.56 -42.00
C ALA A 153 -13.75 22.90 -42.66
N CYS A 154 -13.95 21.59 -42.45
CA CYS A 154 -15.03 20.82 -43.05
C CYS A 154 -15.67 19.82 -42.06
N PRO A 155 -16.20 20.28 -40.91
CA PRO A 155 -16.70 19.40 -39.86
C PRO A 155 -17.87 18.51 -40.33
N GLN A 156 -18.69 18.97 -41.28
CA GLN A 156 -19.83 18.23 -41.81
C GLN A 156 -19.45 16.87 -42.41
N GLU A 157 -18.23 16.72 -42.91
CA GLU A 157 -17.71 15.47 -43.48
C GLU A 157 -17.59 14.34 -42.45
N LEU A 158 -17.53 14.68 -41.15
CA LEU A 158 -17.50 13.71 -40.06
C LEU A 158 -18.89 13.26 -39.59
N ALA A 159 -19.96 13.94 -40.01
CA ALA A 159 -21.32 13.62 -39.56
C ALA A 159 -21.76 12.15 -39.79
N PRO A 160 -21.36 11.46 -40.88
CA PRO A 160 -21.67 10.04 -41.07
C PRO A 160 -21.07 9.10 -40.01
N LEU A 161 -20.04 9.55 -39.28
CA LEU A 161 -19.47 8.77 -38.18
C LEU A 161 -20.33 8.84 -36.92
N ASN A 162 -21.23 9.82 -36.79
CA ASN A 162 -21.94 10.06 -35.54
C ASN A 162 -22.78 8.87 -35.10
N SER A 163 -23.53 8.27 -36.02
CA SER A 163 -24.38 7.11 -35.74
C SER A 163 -23.61 5.84 -35.36
N GLN A 164 -22.29 5.79 -35.65
CA GLN A 164 -21.43 4.66 -35.32
C GLN A 164 -20.96 4.67 -33.86
N TYR A 165 -21.13 5.78 -33.15
CA TYR A 165 -20.67 5.97 -31.79
C TYR A 165 -21.82 6.42 -30.88
N VAL A 166 -21.65 6.15 -29.59
CA VAL A 166 -22.43 6.76 -28.52
C VAL A 166 -21.47 7.44 -27.54
N ILE A 167 -21.89 8.58 -27.01
CA ILE A 167 -21.19 9.28 -25.94
C ILE A 167 -21.47 8.56 -24.63
N ASN A 168 -20.42 8.20 -23.92
CA ASN A 168 -20.48 7.74 -22.54
C ASN A 168 -20.51 8.96 -21.61
N ASN A 169 -21.70 9.53 -21.45
CA ASN A 169 -22.01 10.70 -20.62
C ASN A 169 -22.11 10.37 -19.11
N ARG A 170 -21.45 9.29 -18.66
CA ARG A 170 -21.40 8.86 -17.26
C ARG A 170 -20.98 9.99 -16.31
N SER A 171 -20.08 10.87 -16.72
CA SER A 171 -19.58 12.01 -15.92
C SER A 171 -20.66 13.03 -15.56
N ASP A 172 -21.75 13.06 -16.33
CA ASP A 172 -22.76 14.11 -16.22
C ASP A 172 -23.75 13.81 -15.10
N TYR A 173 -23.91 12.52 -14.76
CA TYR A 173 -24.87 12.04 -13.77
C TYR A 173 -24.31 10.92 -12.88
N TYR A 174 -23.94 9.78 -13.48
CA TYR A 174 -23.67 8.53 -12.76
C TYR A 174 -22.38 8.57 -11.94
N GLU A 175 -21.35 9.30 -12.40
CA GLU A 175 -20.11 9.49 -11.62
C GLU A 175 -20.37 10.19 -10.28
N TYR A 176 -21.32 11.13 -10.25
CA TYR A 176 -21.72 11.78 -9.01
C TYR A 176 -22.46 10.83 -8.07
N PHE A 177 -23.28 9.92 -8.59
CA PHE A 177 -23.95 8.87 -7.79
C PHE A 177 -22.94 7.91 -7.16
N GLU A 178 -21.96 7.46 -7.94
CA GLU A 178 -20.86 6.66 -7.40
C GLU A 178 -20.06 7.43 -6.35
N PHE A 179 -19.86 8.73 -6.54
CA PHE A 179 -19.20 9.58 -5.57
C PHE A 179 -19.99 9.67 -4.25
N LEU A 180 -21.31 9.88 -4.30
CA LEU A 180 -22.17 9.89 -3.12
C LEU A 180 -22.08 8.57 -2.35
N PHE A 181 -22.10 7.45 -3.08
CA PHE A 181 -21.96 6.12 -2.51
C PHE A 181 -20.56 5.88 -1.91
N ALA A 182 -19.48 6.16 -2.64
CA ALA A 182 -18.12 5.79 -2.25
C ALA A 182 -17.39 6.85 -1.42
N GLY A 183 -17.85 8.11 -1.44
CA GLY A 183 -17.20 9.28 -0.84
C GLY A 183 -15.94 9.77 -1.55
N LYS A 184 -15.54 9.12 -2.65
CA LYS A 184 -14.35 9.47 -3.44
C LYS A 184 -14.48 8.95 -4.86
N LEU A 185 -13.86 9.65 -5.80
CA LEU A 185 -13.69 9.17 -7.16
C LEU A 185 -12.42 8.31 -7.29
N SER A 186 -12.49 7.22 -8.05
CA SER A 186 -11.35 6.33 -8.30
C SER A 186 -10.93 6.40 -9.76
N SER A 187 -9.62 6.27 -10.00
CA SER A 187 -9.07 6.16 -11.36
C SER A 187 -9.04 4.68 -11.77
N GLY A 188 -9.83 4.32 -12.79
CA GLY A 188 -9.58 3.19 -13.69
C GLY A 188 -9.87 1.77 -13.20
N ASP A 189 -9.42 1.35 -12.01
CA ASP A 189 -9.35 -0.08 -11.67
C ASP A 189 -10.24 -0.50 -10.48
N VAL A 190 -10.84 0.46 -9.77
CA VAL A 190 -11.78 0.20 -8.68
C VAL A 190 -13.00 1.11 -8.84
N ASN A 191 -13.79 0.92 -9.90
CA ASN A 191 -15.10 1.57 -10.02
C ASN A 191 -16.13 0.92 -9.09
N HIS A 192 -17.32 1.52 -8.97
CA HIS A 192 -18.44 0.98 -8.19
C HIS A 192 -18.70 -0.51 -8.51
N GLN A 193 -18.77 -0.85 -9.80
CA GLN A 193 -19.05 -2.22 -10.25
C GLN A 193 -18.00 -3.24 -9.75
N ASN A 194 -16.71 -2.90 -9.75
CA ASN A 194 -15.67 -3.79 -9.25
C ASN A 194 -15.83 -4.09 -7.75
N ARG A 195 -16.29 -3.14 -6.93
CA ARG A 195 -16.48 -3.36 -5.49
C ARG A 195 -17.57 -4.40 -5.21
N PHE A 196 -18.67 -4.30 -5.93
CA PHE A 196 -19.81 -5.21 -5.79
C PHE A 196 -19.49 -6.59 -6.37
N VAL A 197 -18.76 -6.65 -7.49
CA VAL A 197 -18.22 -7.90 -8.01
C VAL A 197 -17.34 -8.60 -6.98
N MET A 198 -16.40 -7.87 -6.36
CA MET A 198 -15.50 -8.45 -5.36
C MET A 198 -16.24 -8.91 -4.09
N ARG A 199 -17.29 -8.19 -3.66
CA ARG A 199 -18.21 -8.61 -2.60
C ARG A 199 -18.92 -9.90 -2.98
N ASP A 200 -19.58 -9.93 -4.13
CA ASP A 200 -20.42 -11.06 -4.54
C ASP A 200 -19.58 -12.33 -4.77
N LEU A 201 -18.32 -12.17 -5.21
CA LEU A 201 -17.33 -13.25 -5.33
C LEU A 201 -16.72 -13.69 -3.98
N GLY A 202 -16.98 -12.99 -2.87
CA GLY A 202 -16.39 -13.25 -1.55
C GLY A 202 -14.92 -12.85 -1.42
N LEU A 203 -14.41 -12.02 -2.33
CA LEU A 203 -13.02 -11.53 -2.33
C LEU A 203 -12.85 -10.26 -1.50
N THR A 204 -13.93 -9.60 -1.11
CA THR A 204 -13.93 -8.43 -0.22
C THR A 204 -14.99 -8.60 0.84
N ALA A 205 -14.57 -8.66 2.10
CA ALA A 205 -15.48 -8.66 3.23
C ALA A 205 -16.16 -7.30 3.37
N THR A 206 -17.47 -7.31 3.55
CA THR A 206 -18.32 -6.14 3.83
C THR A 206 -18.98 -6.29 5.19
N ARG A 207 -19.51 -5.20 5.75
CA ARG A 207 -20.22 -5.26 7.03
C ARG A 207 -21.59 -5.90 6.83
N GLU A 208 -21.96 -6.84 7.69
CA GLU A 208 -23.29 -7.46 7.70
C GLU A 208 -24.26 -6.70 8.63
N GLY A 209 -25.57 -6.73 8.33
CA GLY A 209 -26.63 -6.44 9.30
C GLY A 209 -26.96 -4.97 9.61
N HIS A 210 -26.60 -4.00 8.76
CA HIS A 210 -26.91 -2.58 9.01
C HIS A 210 -28.27 -2.18 8.40
N SER A 211 -29.27 -1.90 9.26
CA SER A 211 -30.58 -1.38 8.85
C SER A 211 -30.62 0.15 8.71
N GLU A 212 -29.71 0.86 9.37
CA GLU A 212 -29.63 2.32 9.37
C GLU A 212 -28.38 2.78 8.62
N SER A 213 -28.61 3.48 7.51
CA SER A 213 -27.59 4.13 6.71
C SER A 213 -28.03 5.58 6.51
N LEU A 214 -27.10 6.51 6.75
CA LEU A 214 -27.24 7.93 6.50
C LEU A 214 -26.50 8.31 5.22
N SER A 215 -26.90 9.43 4.61
CA SER A 215 -26.11 10.04 3.55
C SER A 215 -24.73 10.45 4.07
N ARG A 216 -23.73 10.40 3.18
CA ARG A 216 -22.36 10.76 3.54
C ARG A 216 -22.15 12.26 3.78
N PHE A 217 -22.99 13.07 3.14
CA PHE A 217 -22.96 14.52 3.23
C PHE A 217 -24.31 14.99 3.75
N GLU A 218 -24.31 16.13 4.43
CA GLU A 218 -25.53 16.71 5.00
C GLU A 218 -26.22 17.64 4.00
N THR A 219 -25.44 18.35 3.18
CA THR A 219 -25.95 19.38 2.26
C THR A 219 -25.45 19.19 0.84
N LEU A 220 -26.22 19.71 -0.13
CA LEU A 220 -25.85 19.71 -1.54
C LEU A 220 -24.52 20.44 -1.79
N ASP A 221 -24.29 21.59 -1.13
CA ASP A 221 -23.07 22.40 -1.29
C ASP A 221 -21.81 21.66 -0.79
N GLU A 222 -21.95 20.89 0.29
CA GLU A 222 -20.90 20.00 0.79
C GLU A 222 -20.60 18.90 -0.22
N ALA A 223 -21.62 18.20 -0.71
CA ALA A 223 -21.44 17.10 -1.65
C ALA A 223 -20.84 17.57 -2.98
N GLN A 224 -21.32 18.70 -3.54
CA GLN A 224 -20.84 19.25 -4.81
C GLN A 224 -19.42 19.78 -4.71
N SER A 225 -19.08 20.53 -3.65
CA SER A 225 -17.71 21.02 -3.48
C SER A 225 -16.71 19.86 -3.31
N ASN A 226 -17.05 18.82 -2.53
CA ASN A 226 -16.22 17.63 -2.41
C ASN A 226 -16.09 16.85 -3.74
N TYR A 227 -17.17 16.76 -4.52
CA TYR A 227 -17.17 16.10 -5.83
C TYR A 227 -16.20 16.80 -6.80
N LEU A 228 -16.31 18.12 -6.93
CA LEU A 228 -15.43 18.91 -7.79
C LEU A 228 -13.97 18.82 -7.37
N LEU A 229 -13.68 18.94 -6.07
CA LEU A 229 -12.32 18.76 -5.55
C LEU A 229 -11.78 17.34 -5.81
N ASN A 230 -12.63 16.31 -5.77
CA ASN A 230 -12.22 14.96 -6.16
C ASN A 230 -11.91 14.85 -7.66
N ARG A 231 -12.64 15.56 -8.52
CA ARG A 231 -12.33 15.64 -9.96
C ARG A 231 -11.00 16.35 -10.20
N TYR A 232 -10.73 17.47 -9.52
CA TYR A 232 -9.41 18.12 -9.57
C TYR A 232 -8.29 17.22 -9.08
N ARG A 233 -8.52 16.42 -8.03
CA ARG A 233 -7.55 15.42 -7.56
C ARG A 233 -7.24 14.35 -8.61
N LEU A 234 -8.23 13.92 -9.40
CA LEU A 234 -8.00 12.99 -10.49
C LEU A 234 -7.30 13.66 -11.67
N ALA A 235 -7.70 14.88 -12.03
CA ALA A 235 -7.04 15.67 -13.08
C ALA A 235 -5.56 15.86 -12.78
N LEU A 236 -5.20 16.21 -11.53
CA LEU A 236 -3.81 16.38 -11.09
C LEU A 236 -2.92 15.16 -11.38
N LYS A 237 -3.47 13.94 -11.33
CA LYS A 237 -2.70 12.71 -11.60
C LYS A 237 -2.39 12.51 -13.09
N ASN A 238 -3.17 13.12 -13.97
CA ASN A 238 -3.09 12.93 -15.41
C ASN A 238 -2.39 14.10 -16.12
N ILE A 239 -1.98 15.14 -15.39
CA ILE A 239 -1.23 16.26 -15.95
C ILE A 239 0.15 15.79 -16.41
N THR A 240 0.50 16.14 -17.64
CA THR A 240 1.82 15.92 -18.23
C THR A 240 2.59 17.21 -18.47
N ASP A 241 1.89 18.33 -18.60
CA ASP A 241 2.45 19.61 -19.03
C ASP A 241 2.37 20.69 -17.93
N GLU A 242 3.38 21.56 -17.88
CA GLU A 242 3.48 22.59 -16.83
C GLU A 242 2.34 23.61 -16.88
N SER A 243 1.84 23.97 -18.06
CA SER A 243 0.71 24.89 -18.23
C SER A 243 -0.58 24.39 -17.57
N ASP A 244 -0.78 23.07 -17.54
CA ASP A 244 -1.97 22.45 -16.98
C ASP A 244 -1.92 22.48 -15.44
N TYR A 245 -0.74 22.44 -14.83
CA TYR A 245 -0.59 22.66 -13.40
C TYR A 245 -1.00 24.08 -13.01
N VAL A 246 -0.61 25.10 -13.79
CA VAL A 246 -0.99 26.50 -13.55
C VAL A 246 -2.51 26.68 -13.69
N ALA A 247 -3.10 26.12 -14.74
CA ALA A 247 -4.55 26.19 -14.95
C ALA A 247 -5.33 25.52 -13.81
N LEU A 248 -4.91 24.31 -13.40
CA LEU A 248 -5.54 23.59 -12.30
C LEU A 248 -5.35 24.32 -10.96
N ALA A 249 -4.17 24.91 -10.72
CA ALA A 249 -3.89 25.68 -9.52
C ALA A 249 -4.86 26.85 -9.34
N SER A 250 -5.04 27.64 -10.40
CA SER A 250 -5.99 28.75 -10.40
C SER A 250 -7.43 28.30 -10.13
N GLN A 251 -7.85 27.16 -10.70
CA GLN A 251 -9.18 26.59 -10.47
C GLN A 251 -9.37 26.11 -9.01
N VAL A 252 -8.39 25.38 -8.46
CA VAL A 252 -8.46 24.87 -7.09
C VAL A 252 -8.45 26.01 -6.06
N LEU A 253 -7.68 27.07 -6.32
CA LEU A 253 -7.56 28.21 -5.41
C LEU A 253 -8.92 28.89 -5.17
N VAL A 254 -9.68 29.16 -6.24
CA VAL A 254 -10.99 29.83 -6.17
C VAL A 254 -12.14 28.88 -5.80
N GLN A 255 -11.94 27.57 -5.88
CA GLN A 255 -12.99 26.59 -5.56
C GLN A 255 -13.40 26.66 -4.09
N ALA A 256 -14.68 26.94 -3.81
CA ALA A 256 -15.23 26.86 -2.47
C ALA A 256 -15.15 25.42 -1.93
N ALA A 257 -14.88 25.29 -0.63
CA ALA A 257 -14.79 24.01 0.08
C ALA A 257 -15.72 24.07 1.30
N HIS A 258 -16.86 23.37 1.22
CA HIS A 258 -17.84 23.33 2.30
C HIS A 258 -17.65 22.05 3.11
N GLY A 259 -17.60 22.19 4.44
CA GLY A 259 -17.34 21.09 5.36
C GLY A 259 -15.85 20.72 5.50
N ALA A 260 -15.51 20.10 6.63
CA ALA A 260 -14.13 19.78 6.98
C ALA A 260 -13.44 18.85 5.97
N ILE A 261 -14.19 17.91 5.38
CA ILE A 261 -13.66 16.95 4.39
C ILE A 261 -13.22 17.69 3.11
N ALA A 262 -14.03 18.65 2.63
CA ALA A 262 -13.70 19.44 1.44
C ALA A 262 -12.47 20.31 1.71
N VAL A 263 -12.42 20.98 2.87
CA VAL A 263 -11.30 21.83 3.26
C VAL A 263 -10.00 21.02 3.32
N ALA A 264 -10.01 19.86 3.99
CA ALA A 264 -8.85 18.97 4.05
C ALA A 264 -8.44 18.42 2.68
N LEU A 265 -9.37 18.19 1.75
CA LEU A 265 -9.05 17.80 0.39
C LEU A 265 -8.45 18.96 -0.41
N LYS A 266 -9.01 20.17 -0.30
CA LYS A 266 -8.52 21.39 -0.94
C LYS A 266 -7.10 21.72 -0.48
N ASN A 267 -6.83 21.74 0.83
CA ASN A 267 -5.50 21.99 1.39
C ASN A 267 -4.46 21.01 0.81
N ARG A 268 -4.77 19.71 0.78
CA ARG A 268 -3.88 18.69 0.18
C ARG A 268 -3.61 18.92 -1.30
N LEU A 269 -4.60 19.40 -2.06
CA LEU A 269 -4.40 19.75 -3.47
C LEU A 269 -3.50 20.97 -3.62
N LEU A 270 -3.78 22.03 -2.86
CA LEU A 270 -2.99 23.27 -2.87
C LEU A 270 -1.53 23.02 -2.51
N VAL A 271 -1.23 22.26 -1.45
CA VAL A 271 0.14 21.91 -1.05
C VAL A 271 0.84 21.08 -2.14
N ARG A 272 0.12 20.17 -2.80
CA ARG A 272 0.69 19.39 -3.92
C ARG A 272 0.99 20.27 -5.13
N LEU A 273 0.08 21.17 -5.49
CA LEU A 273 0.26 22.12 -6.59
C LEU A 273 1.41 23.09 -6.30
N TYR A 274 1.51 23.59 -5.06
CA TYR A 274 2.66 24.39 -4.60
C TYR A 274 3.99 23.67 -4.88
N ARG A 275 4.09 22.38 -4.54
CA ARG A 275 5.32 21.60 -4.74
C ARG A 275 5.73 21.49 -6.21
N GLN A 276 4.75 21.47 -7.13
CA GLN A 276 4.99 21.42 -8.57
C GLN A 276 5.35 22.81 -9.12
N LEU A 277 4.70 23.87 -8.62
CA LEU A 277 4.79 25.20 -9.21
C LEU A 277 5.82 26.13 -8.57
N LYS A 278 6.36 25.81 -7.39
CA LYS A 278 7.28 26.70 -6.65
C LYS A 278 8.53 27.14 -7.44
N THR A 279 8.93 26.40 -8.47
CA THR A 279 10.07 26.75 -9.36
C THR A 279 9.64 27.35 -10.69
N VAL A 280 8.34 27.30 -11.01
CA VAL A 280 7.76 27.74 -12.30
C VAL A 280 7.12 29.11 -12.13
N ASP A 281 6.24 29.24 -11.14
CA ASP A 281 5.52 30.47 -10.80
C ASP A 281 5.49 30.65 -9.27
N ASN A 282 6.40 31.47 -8.78
CA ASN A 282 6.59 31.66 -7.34
C ASN A 282 5.43 32.42 -6.70
N GLU A 283 4.87 33.42 -7.39
CA GLU A 283 3.77 34.23 -6.88
C GLU A 283 2.52 33.37 -6.70
N LEU A 284 2.13 32.62 -7.75
CA LEU A 284 1.02 31.68 -7.66
C LEU A 284 1.28 30.62 -6.59
N ALA A 285 2.49 30.07 -6.52
CA ALA A 285 2.83 29.05 -5.52
C ALA A 285 2.59 29.57 -4.08
N PHE A 286 2.99 30.80 -3.77
CA PHE A 286 2.71 31.38 -2.45
C PHE A 286 1.22 31.58 -2.20
N SER A 287 0.47 32.07 -3.18
CA SER A 287 -1.00 32.19 -3.06
C SER A 287 -1.68 30.85 -2.79
N LEU A 288 -1.14 29.73 -3.28
CA LEU A 288 -1.66 28.39 -2.97
C LEU A 288 -1.49 28.02 -1.49
N LEU A 289 -0.37 28.40 -0.87
CA LEU A 289 -0.16 28.18 0.57
C LEU A 289 -1.09 29.06 1.40
N GLU A 290 -1.30 30.32 0.99
CA GLU A 290 -2.23 31.25 1.65
C GLU A 290 -3.70 30.81 1.50
N GLY A 291 -4.03 30.10 0.42
CA GLY A 291 -5.36 29.52 0.20
C GLY A 291 -5.68 28.32 1.09
N CYS A 292 -4.71 27.79 1.85
CA CYS A 292 -4.94 26.69 2.78
C CYS A 292 -5.56 27.20 4.09
N VAL A 293 -6.58 26.50 4.60
CA VAL A 293 -7.29 26.86 5.84
C VAL A 293 -6.91 25.88 6.94
N ASP A 294 -6.37 26.39 8.06
CA ASP A 294 -6.01 25.59 9.25
C ASP A 294 -5.24 24.30 8.89
N ASP A 295 -4.20 24.44 8.08
CA ASP A 295 -3.36 23.31 7.64
C ASP A 295 -1.94 23.40 8.22
N SER A 296 -1.54 22.37 8.96
CA SER A 296 -0.23 22.33 9.62
C SER A 296 0.94 22.24 8.62
N GLU A 297 0.78 21.48 7.54
CA GLU A 297 1.83 21.30 6.54
C GLU A 297 2.07 22.60 5.75
N ALA A 298 1.00 23.27 5.34
CA ALA A 298 1.08 24.56 4.66
C ALA A 298 1.76 25.62 5.52
N GLN A 299 1.42 25.72 6.82
CA GLN A 299 2.04 26.66 7.75
C GLN A 299 3.54 26.39 7.93
N GLU A 300 3.94 25.12 8.11
CA GLU A 300 5.36 24.75 8.21
C GLU A 300 6.13 25.14 6.93
N ILE A 301 5.56 24.85 5.75
CA ILE A 301 6.17 25.23 4.47
C ILE A 301 6.34 26.75 4.39
N GLN A 302 5.28 27.51 4.66
CA GLN A 302 5.30 28.97 4.61
C GLN A 302 6.39 29.55 5.53
N ILE A 303 6.51 29.03 6.75
CA ILE A 303 7.54 29.44 7.71
C ILE A 303 8.96 29.19 7.17
N ARG A 304 9.21 28.01 6.60
CA ARG A 304 10.52 27.66 6.05
C ARG A 304 10.89 28.53 4.85
N GLU A 305 9.93 28.83 3.99
CA GLU A 305 10.12 29.67 2.81
C GLU A 305 10.36 31.13 3.20
N GLN A 306 9.53 31.69 4.08
CA GLN A 306 9.69 33.05 4.59
C GLN A 306 11.04 33.23 5.33
N TYR A 307 11.50 32.21 6.04
CA TYR A 307 12.83 32.23 6.65
C TYR A 307 13.95 32.29 5.60
N ARG A 308 13.81 31.53 4.50
CA ARG A 308 14.77 31.52 3.39
C ARG A 308 14.82 32.87 2.68
N LEU A 309 13.67 33.54 2.54
CA LEU A 309 13.56 34.88 1.97
C LEU A 309 14.09 35.99 2.89
N GLY A 310 14.46 35.67 4.14
CA GLY A 310 15.05 36.62 5.08
C GLY A 310 14.05 37.30 6.01
N ASN A 311 12.75 36.95 5.94
CA ASN A 311 11.67 37.53 6.74
C ASN A 311 11.65 36.97 8.18
N LYS A 312 12.76 37.14 8.89
CA LYS A 312 13.03 36.49 10.18
C LYS A 312 12.10 36.97 11.30
N GLU A 313 11.72 38.24 11.32
CA GLU A 313 10.81 38.79 12.34
C GLU A 313 9.41 38.20 12.22
N TRP A 314 8.87 38.15 11.00
CA TRP A 314 7.59 37.49 10.71
C TRP A 314 7.62 36.01 11.11
N VAL A 315 8.70 35.31 10.75
CA VAL A 315 8.87 33.89 11.09
C VAL A 315 8.88 33.69 12.61
N LYS A 316 9.63 34.52 13.35
CA LYS A 316 9.71 34.42 14.80
C LYS A 316 8.33 34.63 15.45
N ALA A 317 7.63 35.69 15.07
CA ALA A 317 6.28 35.98 15.56
C ALA A 317 5.29 34.83 15.24
N ARG A 318 5.39 34.26 14.03
CA ARG A 318 4.53 33.14 13.63
C ARG A 318 4.80 31.88 14.44
N LEU A 319 6.07 31.56 14.72
CA LEU A 319 6.46 30.43 15.56
C LEU A 319 5.95 30.59 17.00
N GLU A 320 6.12 31.78 17.58
CA GLU A 320 5.64 32.09 18.94
C GLU A 320 4.10 31.96 19.03
N ALA A 321 3.38 32.46 18.03
CA ALA A 321 1.91 32.31 17.97
C ALA A 321 1.46 30.84 17.85
N ILE A 322 2.19 30.01 17.09
CA ILE A 322 1.90 28.57 17.01
C ILE A 322 2.18 27.88 18.35
N ILE A 323 3.23 28.27 19.06
CA ILE A 323 3.55 27.69 20.38
C ILE A 323 2.46 28.03 21.40
N GLU A 324 1.91 29.25 21.33
CA GLU A 324 0.82 29.68 22.21
C GLU A 324 -0.50 28.97 21.90
N ASN A 325 -0.82 28.79 20.61
CA ASN A 325 -2.06 28.13 20.18
C ASN A 325 -1.80 27.18 18.99
N PRO A 326 -1.32 25.96 19.26
CA PRO A 326 -0.95 25.03 18.20
C PRO A 326 -2.18 24.37 17.58
N LEU A 327 -2.19 24.28 16.25
CA LEU A 327 -3.20 23.53 15.51
C LEU A 327 -3.08 22.02 15.71
N THR A 328 -1.83 21.52 15.77
CA THR A 328 -1.51 20.11 16.01
C THR A 328 -0.22 20.01 16.82
N ASP A 329 -0.03 18.91 17.54
CA ASP A 329 1.22 18.61 18.24
C ASP A 329 2.42 18.57 17.28
N ASP A 330 2.23 18.05 16.06
CA ASP A 330 3.27 18.01 15.03
C ASP A 330 3.74 19.42 14.65
N LEU A 331 2.80 20.36 14.54
CA LEU A 331 3.11 21.76 14.24
C LEU A 331 3.75 22.46 15.44
N LEU A 332 3.31 22.16 16.66
CA LEU A 332 3.92 22.63 17.90
C LEU A 332 5.39 22.20 17.99
N TYR A 333 5.67 20.90 17.77
CA TYR A 333 7.02 20.35 17.77
C TYR A 333 7.90 20.99 16.70
N PHE A 334 7.35 21.21 15.50
CA PHE A 334 8.06 21.94 14.47
C PHE A 334 8.40 23.36 14.94
N ALA A 335 7.43 24.07 15.51
CA ALA A 335 7.59 25.47 15.88
C ALA A 335 8.63 25.66 16.99
N ASP A 336 8.53 24.88 18.06
CA ASP A 336 9.51 24.90 19.16
C ASP A 336 10.92 24.56 18.66
N ASP A 337 11.06 23.47 17.88
CA ASP A 337 12.35 23.04 17.34
C ASP A 337 12.98 24.09 16.42
N PHE A 338 12.18 24.67 15.52
CA PHE A 338 12.65 25.65 14.56
C PHE A 338 13.03 26.97 15.25
N LEU A 339 12.24 27.42 16.23
CA LEU A 339 12.53 28.59 17.05
C LEU A 339 13.86 28.39 17.80
N MET A 340 14.02 27.25 18.47
CA MET A 340 15.22 26.93 19.24
C MET A 340 16.48 26.90 18.38
N ARG A 341 16.41 26.29 17.19
CA ARG A 341 17.57 26.16 16.31
C ARG A 341 17.93 27.44 15.56
N LYS A 342 16.93 28.20 15.11
CA LYS A 342 17.16 29.36 14.24
C LYS A 342 17.29 30.68 15.00
N PHE A 343 16.77 30.78 16.21
CA PHE A 343 16.76 32.01 16.99
C PHE A 343 17.47 31.85 18.36
N ASN A 344 17.41 30.68 19.00
CA ASN A 344 17.97 30.48 20.34
C ASN A 344 19.28 29.66 20.39
N LYS A 345 19.99 29.56 19.25
CA LYS A 345 21.34 28.99 19.13
C LYS A 345 21.51 27.52 19.57
N LYS A 346 20.44 26.73 19.73
CA LYS A 346 20.57 25.26 19.90
C LYS A 346 20.97 24.61 18.58
N THR A 347 21.91 23.66 18.61
CA THR A 347 22.45 23.03 17.38
C THR A 347 21.70 21.76 16.97
N ARG A 348 21.13 21.02 17.93
CA ARG A 348 20.41 19.74 17.70
C ARG A 348 18.90 19.92 17.86
N SER A 349 18.13 19.16 17.08
CA SER A 349 16.68 19.08 17.29
C SER A 349 16.33 18.24 18.52
N ARG A 350 15.14 18.43 19.09
CA ARG A 350 14.66 17.60 20.22
C ARG A 350 14.75 16.10 19.90
N LEU A 351 14.26 15.69 18.72
CA LEU A 351 14.34 14.31 18.23
C LEU A 351 15.79 13.79 18.14
N SER A 352 16.72 14.64 17.69
CA SER A 352 18.14 14.25 17.58
C SER A 352 18.83 14.21 18.94
N ALA A 353 18.41 15.06 19.88
CA ALA A 353 18.90 15.04 21.25
C ALA A 353 18.45 13.76 21.96
N MET A 354 17.17 13.40 21.87
CA MET A 354 16.65 12.15 22.47
C MET A 354 17.37 10.89 21.98
N LEU A 355 17.73 10.84 20.69
CA LEU A 355 18.53 9.73 20.16
C LEU A 355 19.98 9.75 20.67
N ALA A 356 20.60 10.92 20.75
CA ALA A 356 21.98 11.03 21.20
C ALA A 356 22.13 10.79 22.71
N ASP A 357 21.09 11.11 23.48
CA ASP A 357 21.06 10.99 24.93
C ASP A 357 20.55 9.61 25.38
N THR A 358 20.22 8.70 24.44
CA THR A 358 19.79 7.35 24.82
C THR A 358 20.92 6.58 25.49
N GLN A 359 20.59 5.92 26.59
CA GLN A 359 21.50 5.04 27.32
C GLN A 359 21.37 3.58 26.87
N CYS A 360 20.32 3.25 26.11
CA CYS A 360 20.07 1.92 25.58
C CYS A 360 20.79 1.76 24.23
N VAL A 361 21.99 1.18 24.25
CA VAL A 361 22.75 0.82 23.05
C VAL A 361 22.85 -0.69 22.96
N LEU A 362 22.27 -1.27 21.91
CA LEU A 362 22.22 -2.70 21.69
C LEU A 362 23.26 -3.12 20.64
N GLU A 363 24.16 -4.03 21.00
CA GLU A 363 25.09 -4.63 20.04
C GLU A 363 24.37 -5.75 19.29
N ILE A 364 24.03 -5.47 18.04
CA ILE A 364 23.32 -6.40 17.17
C ILE A 364 24.26 -6.81 16.04
N ASP A 365 24.27 -8.10 15.74
CA ASP A 365 25.07 -8.64 14.65
C ASP A 365 24.61 -8.02 13.32
N GLU A 366 25.55 -7.57 12.49
CA GLU A 366 25.29 -6.94 11.19
C GLU A 366 24.46 -7.81 10.21
N MET A 367 24.32 -9.12 10.46
CA MET A 367 23.44 -10.00 9.70
C MET A 367 21.97 -9.56 9.76
N TYR A 368 21.59 -8.85 10.82
CA TYR A 368 20.27 -8.26 10.97
C TYR A 368 20.14 -6.88 10.35
N ARG A 369 21.13 -6.37 9.58
CA ARG A 369 21.04 -5.04 8.93
C ARG A 369 19.80 -4.89 8.02
N GLY A 370 19.22 -5.99 7.54
CA GLY A 370 17.97 -5.99 6.79
C GLY A 370 16.70 -6.32 7.61
N GLU A 371 16.84 -6.74 8.87
CA GLU A 371 15.75 -7.14 9.78
C GLU A 371 16.14 -6.78 11.22
N VAL A 372 16.31 -5.47 11.49
CA VAL A 372 16.93 -4.97 12.72
C VAL A 372 16.13 -5.37 13.95
N GLU A 373 14.81 -5.27 13.85
CA GLU A 373 13.84 -5.59 14.91
C GLU A 373 13.92 -7.08 15.29
N GLN A 374 14.16 -7.96 14.31
CA GLN A 374 14.40 -9.38 14.59
C GLN A 374 15.71 -9.59 15.34
N GLY A 375 16.76 -8.83 15.00
CA GLY A 375 18.03 -8.89 15.73
C GLY A 375 17.90 -8.46 17.19
N VAL A 376 17.12 -7.40 17.44
CA VAL A 376 16.80 -6.93 18.79
C VAL A 376 15.92 -7.94 19.53
N ASN A 377 14.94 -8.54 18.85
CA ASN A 377 14.11 -9.61 19.42
C ASN A 377 14.97 -10.79 19.87
N ASP A 378 15.87 -11.28 19.01
CA ASP A 378 16.78 -12.38 19.33
C ASP A 378 17.74 -12.01 20.47
N TYR A 379 18.18 -10.75 20.54
CA TYR A 379 19.03 -10.24 21.63
C TYR A 379 18.35 -10.35 23.01
N TYR A 380 17.09 -9.92 23.11
CA TYR A 380 16.32 -10.02 24.36
C TYR A 380 15.87 -11.46 24.66
N THR A 381 15.48 -12.23 23.64
CA THR A 381 15.09 -13.64 23.78
C THR A 381 16.25 -14.48 24.34
N ARG A 382 17.48 -14.24 23.91
CA ARG A 382 18.68 -14.91 24.46
C ARG A 382 18.92 -14.64 25.95
N GLN A 383 18.37 -13.54 26.46
CA GLN A 383 18.42 -13.18 27.88
C GLN A 383 17.25 -13.75 28.68
N GLY A 384 16.39 -14.57 28.04
CA GLY A 384 15.22 -15.19 28.68
C GLY A 384 14.01 -14.26 28.79
N MET A 385 14.01 -13.12 28.11
CA MET A 385 12.88 -12.20 28.08
C MET A 385 11.88 -12.62 27.00
N ALA A 386 10.58 -12.34 27.22
CA ALA A 386 9.57 -12.52 26.18
C ALA A 386 9.45 -11.22 25.36
N VAL A 387 9.42 -11.35 24.03
CA VAL A 387 9.42 -10.20 23.11
C VAL A 387 8.33 -10.35 22.08
N PHE A 388 7.58 -9.28 21.85
CA PHE A 388 6.51 -9.22 20.86
C PHE A 388 6.75 -8.07 19.90
N ASN A 389 6.58 -8.33 18.60
CA ASN A 389 6.55 -7.29 17.58
C ASN A 389 5.17 -6.66 17.58
N THR A 390 5.05 -5.42 18.06
CA THR A 390 3.76 -4.81 18.40
C THR A 390 3.35 -3.69 17.48
N GLU A 391 4.27 -2.73 17.23
CA GLU A 391 4.02 -1.47 16.52
C GLU A 391 2.60 -0.93 16.81
N ASN A 392 1.89 -0.49 15.77
CA ASN A 392 0.53 0.05 15.88
C ASN A 392 -0.53 -1.05 16.10
N THR A 393 -0.25 -2.29 15.67
CA THR A 393 -1.28 -3.35 15.61
C THR A 393 -1.75 -3.73 17.00
N LEU A 394 -0.85 -3.79 17.98
CA LEU A 394 -1.18 -4.09 19.37
C LEU A 394 -2.25 -3.14 19.91
N TRP A 395 -1.98 -1.84 19.84
CA TRP A 395 -2.84 -0.81 20.41
C TRP A 395 -4.13 -0.61 19.61
N GLN A 396 -4.07 -0.69 18.28
CA GLN A 396 -5.27 -0.62 17.43
C GLN A 396 -6.21 -1.81 17.66
N SER A 397 -5.68 -3.02 17.85
CA SER A 397 -6.49 -4.19 18.14
C SER A 397 -7.06 -4.18 19.56
N LEU A 398 -6.27 -3.79 20.56
CA LEU A 398 -6.78 -3.59 21.92
C LEU A 398 -7.93 -2.57 21.92
N PHE A 399 -7.70 -1.39 21.34
CA PHE A 399 -8.70 -0.32 21.25
C PHE A 399 -9.97 -0.78 20.52
N GLY A 400 -9.80 -1.38 19.34
CA GLY A 400 -10.92 -1.86 18.52
C GLY A 400 -11.73 -2.95 19.21
N LEU A 401 -11.09 -3.85 19.96
CA LEU A 401 -11.77 -4.92 20.70
C LEU A 401 -12.44 -4.41 21.97
N VAL A 402 -11.83 -3.48 22.71
CA VAL A 402 -12.43 -2.89 23.92
C VAL A 402 -13.69 -2.10 23.58
N PHE A 403 -13.63 -1.30 22.52
CA PHE A 403 -14.71 -0.40 22.10
C PHE A 403 -15.51 -0.91 20.89
N TRP A 404 -15.50 -2.22 20.64
CA TRP A 404 -16.12 -2.77 19.42
C TRP A 404 -17.59 -2.36 19.29
N HIS A 405 -18.31 -2.33 20.41
CA HIS A 405 -19.72 -1.98 20.44
C HIS A 405 -19.95 -0.52 20.03
N GLU A 406 -19.24 0.41 20.65
CA GLU A 406 -19.33 1.86 20.43
C GLU A 406 -18.79 2.27 19.04
N LEU A 407 -17.90 1.46 18.45
CA LEU A 407 -17.33 1.70 17.14
C LEU A 407 -18.17 1.09 16.00
N PHE A 408 -18.75 -0.09 16.23
CA PHE A 408 -19.30 -0.91 15.15
C PHE A 408 -20.76 -1.32 15.28
N VAL A 409 -21.32 -1.33 16.50
CA VAL A 409 -22.68 -1.82 16.78
C VAL A 409 -23.64 -0.66 17.06
N GLU A 410 -23.34 0.17 18.07
CA GLU A 410 -24.15 1.32 18.48
C GLU A 410 -23.39 2.64 18.28
N SER A 411 -22.89 2.86 17.06
CA SER A 411 -22.23 4.13 16.72
C SER A 411 -23.28 5.19 16.36
N PRO A 412 -23.19 6.43 16.91
CA PRO A 412 -24.06 7.53 16.52
C PRO A 412 -23.86 7.99 15.07
N TYR A 413 -22.75 7.57 14.45
CA TYR A 413 -22.47 7.79 13.03
C TYR A 413 -22.35 6.41 12.35
N PRO A 414 -23.48 5.81 11.93
CA PRO A 414 -23.49 4.52 11.26
C PRO A 414 -22.75 4.59 9.91
N PRO A 415 -22.30 3.43 9.37
CA PRO A 415 -21.70 3.40 8.05
C PRO A 415 -22.70 3.89 6.98
N CYS A 416 -22.21 4.60 5.97
CA CYS A 416 -23.06 5.05 4.86
C CYS A 416 -23.52 3.86 3.99
N ASN A 417 -22.67 2.84 3.86
CA ASN A 417 -23.02 1.56 3.24
C ASN A 417 -22.10 0.46 3.79
N GLU A 418 -22.39 -0.78 3.42
CA GLU A 418 -21.68 -1.99 3.84
C GLU A 418 -20.16 -1.98 3.55
N PHE A 419 -19.68 -1.15 2.61
CA PHE A 419 -18.26 -1.04 2.30
C PHE A 419 -17.51 -0.03 3.18
N ASP A 420 -18.22 0.74 4.01
CA ASP A 420 -17.63 1.66 4.99
C ASP A 420 -17.21 0.88 6.25
N ILE A 421 -16.10 0.14 6.12
CA ILE A 421 -15.58 -0.72 7.19
C ILE A 421 -14.95 0.06 8.34
N TYR A 422 -14.37 1.24 8.06
CA TYR A 422 -13.70 2.07 9.06
C TYR A 422 -14.72 2.96 9.80
N PRO A 423 -14.73 3.00 11.16
CA PRO A 423 -15.69 3.79 11.95
C PRO A 423 -15.68 5.28 11.60
N GLN A 424 -16.87 5.85 11.36
CA GLN A 424 -17.00 7.28 11.00
C GLN A 424 -16.65 8.19 12.17
N VAL A 425 -17.03 7.82 13.41
CA VAL A 425 -16.65 8.52 14.65
C VAL A 425 -15.14 8.77 14.77
N LEU A 426 -14.31 7.81 14.34
CA LEU A 426 -12.85 7.96 14.37
C LEU A 426 -12.34 8.82 13.20
N ARG A 427 -13.04 8.82 12.06
CA ARG A 427 -12.69 9.69 10.92
C ARG A 427 -12.99 11.15 11.21
N LEU A 428 -14.10 11.41 11.92
CA LEU A 428 -14.50 12.74 12.37
C LEU A 428 -13.67 13.23 13.57
N GLY A 429 -12.97 12.33 14.25
CA GLY A 429 -12.13 12.68 15.41
C GLY A 429 -12.93 13.02 16.67
N ASN A 430 -14.21 12.64 16.74
CA ASN A 430 -15.14 13.01 17.82
C ASN A 430 -15.65 11.80 18.63
N PHE A 431 -14.92 10.67 18.59
CA PHE A 431 -15.36 9.42 19.21
C PHE A 431 -15.70 9.55 20.70
N TYR A 432 -14.81 10.15 21.49
CA TYR A 432 -15.08 10.38 22.91
C TYR A 432 -16.22 11.37 23.14
N GLU A 433 -16.25 12.50 22.44
CA GLU A 433 -17.28 13.53 22.62
C GLU A 433 -18.68 13.01 22.28
N ALA A 434 -18.79 12.17 21.23
CA ALA A 434 -20.06 11.62 20.78
C ALA A 434 -20.61 10.51 21.68
N GLN A 435 -19.76 9.81 22.45
CA GLN A 435 -20.12 8.61 23.22
C GLN A 435 -19.47 8.57 24.61
N GLN A 436 -19.29 9.74 25.23
CA GLN A 436 -18.54 9.88 26.48
C GLN A 436 -19.05 8.96 27.59
N THR A 437 -20.37 8.90 27.78
CA THR A 437 -21.00 8.08 28.83
C THR A 437 -20.72 6.61 28.61
N GLN A 438 -20.95 6.09 27.40
CA GLN A 438 -20.78 4.69 27.04
C GLN A 438 -19.30 4.26 27.17
N ILE A 439 -18.37 5.10 26.70
CA ILE A 439 -16.93 4.84 26.80
C ILE A 439 -16.49 4.77 28.27
N ASN A 440 -16.93 5.71 29.10
CA ASN A 440 -16.57 5.73 30.52
C ASN A 440 -17.17 4.54 31.27
N GLU A 441 -18.41 4.17 30.99
CA GLU A 441 -19.05 2.98 31.57
C GLU A 441 -18.32 1.68 31.15
N ARG A 442 -17.92 1.57 29.87
CA ARG A 442 -17.15 0.43 29.35
C ARG A 442 -15.83 0.25 30.10
N LEU A 443 -15.09 1.34 30.27
CA LEU A 443 -13.82 1.33 30.98
C LEU A 443 -14.01 1.06 32.47
N ALA A 444 -15.05 1.61 33.11
CA ALA A 444 -15.36 1.40 34.52
C ALA A 444 -15.74 -0.06 34.86
N GLN A 445 -16.25 -0.82 33.89
CA GLN A 445 -16.51 -2.26 34.04
C GLN A 445 -15.22 -3.10 34.09
N CYS A 446 -14.10 -2.57 33.59
CA CYS A 446 -12.81 -3.25 33.55
C CYS A 446 -12.00 -2.99 34.83
N GLN A 447 -12.49 -3.48 35.98
CA GLN A 447 -11.89 -3.21 37.30
C GLN A 447 -10.61 -4.00 37.62
N THR A 448 -10.33 -5.05 36.83
CA THR A 448 -9.12 -5.88 36.98
C THR A 448 -8.53 -6.19 35.60
N PRO A 449 -7.22 -6.52 35.50
CA PRO A 449 -6.64 -6.98 34.24
C PRO A 449 -7.40 -8.17 33.64
N GLN A 450 -7.86 -9.11 34.49
CA GLN A 450 -8.64 -10.25 34.04
C GLN A 450 -10.01 -9.85 33.46
N ALA A 451 -10.68 -8.84 34.04
CA ALA A 451 -11.94 -8.34 33.51
C ALA A 451 -11.76 -7.70 32.12
N LEU A 452 -10.68 -6.93 31.94
CA LEU A 452 -10.31 -6.35 30.64
C LEU A 452 -10.00 -7.46 29.60
N LEU A 453 -9.20 -8.45 29.97
CA LEU A 453 -8.86 -9.58 29.11
C LEU A 453 -10.12 -10.38 28.70
N ASN A 454 -11.02 -10.64 29.65
CA ASN A 454 -12.28 -11.33 29.37
C ASN A 454 -13.14 -10.57 28.35
N LEU A 455 -13.21 -9.24 28.46
CA LEU A 455 -13.91 -8.40 27.48
C LEU A 455 -13.28 -8.53 26.08
N VAL A 456 -11.95 -8.41 26.00
CA VAL A 456 -11.19 -8.52 24.74
C VAL A 456 -11.41 -9.89 24.10
N CYS A 457 -11.26 -10.98 24.86
CA CYS A 457 -11.48 -12.34 24.37
C CYS A 457 -12.92 -12.59 23.93
N LYS A 458 -13.91 -12.08 24.69
CA LYS A 458 -15.32 -12.18 24.32
C LYS A 458 -15.59 -11.52 22.98
N ASN A 459 -15.12 -10.28 22.79
CA ASN A 459 -15.33 -9.54 21.56
C ASN A 459 -14.53 -10.15 20.39
N ALA A 460 -13.31 -10.61 20.63
CA ALA A 460 -12.53 -11.31 19.60
C ALA A 460 -13.21 -12.59 19.12
N ALA A 461 -13.80 -13.38 20.03
CA ALA A 461 -14.53 -14.60 19.68
C ALA A 461 -15.86 -14.30 18.97
N GLN A 462 -16.60 -13.29 19.44
CA GLN A 462 -17.91 -12.92 18.89
C GLN A 462 -17.80 -12.31 17.48
N TYR A 463 -16.77 -11.51 17.24
CA TYR A 463 -16.63 -10.72 16.02
C TYR A 463 -15.46 -11.16 15.14
N PHE A 464 -14.92 -12.36 15.36
CA PHE A 464 -13.81 -12.89 14.59
C PHE A 464 -14.07 -12.78 13.08
N ASP A 465 -13.03 -12.34 12.35
CA ASP A 465 -13.03 -12.14 10.90
C ASP A 465 -13.98 -11.05 10.36
N GLN A 466 -14.69 -10.32 11.23
CA GLN A 466 -15.52 -9.19 10.81
C GLN A 466 -14.67 -8.00 10.31
N PRO A 467 -15.02 -7.38 9.17
CA PRO A 467 -14.25 -6.28 8.62
C PRO A 467 -14.41 -5.00 9.47
N ASN A 468 -13.29 -4.44 9.91
CA ASN A 468 -13.28 -3.32 10.87
C ASN A 468 -12.40 -2.12 10.45
N GLY A 469 -11.46 -2.31 9.52
CA GLY A 469 -10.59 -1.24 9.03
C GLY A 469 -9.56 -0.68 10.03
N LEU A 470 -9.54 -1.13 11.28
CA LEU A 470 -8.60 -0.68 12.33
C LEU A 470 -7.40 -1.62 12.43
N PHE A 471 -7.64 -2.93 12.45
CA PHE A 471 -6.60 -3.95 12.55
C PHE A 471 -6.94 -5.15 11.67
N ARG A 472 -5.92 -5.98 11.38
CA ARG A 472 -6.11 -7.24 10.67
C ARG A 472 -6.24 -8.38 11.66
N TRP A 473 -7.24 -9.23 11.48
CA TRP A 473 -7.34 -10.49 12.21
C TRP A 473 -6.13 -11.37 11.90
N ARG A 474 -5.56 -11.97 12.95
CA ARG A 474 -4.46 -12.93 12.87
C ARG A 474 -4.75 -14.06 13.86
N SER A 475 -4.28 -15.27 13.55
CA SER A 475 -4.45 -16.43 14.44
C SER A 475 -3.81 -16.22 15.81
N ASN A 476 -2.73 -15.44 15.89
CA ASN A 476 -2.03 -15.11 17.12
C ASN A 476 -2.37 -13.71 17.69
N LEU A 477 -3.52 -13.12 17.33
CA LEU A 477 -3.88 -11.77 17.76
C LEU A 477 -3.96 -11.62 19.29
N LEU A 478 -4.49 -12.61 19.99
CA LEU A 478 -4.74 -12.54 21.43
C LEU A 478 -3.48 -12.67 22.28
N GLU A 479 -2.47 -13.39 21.81
CA GLU A 479 -1.24 -13.66 22.56
C GLU A 479 -0.50 -12.38 23.03
N PRO A 480 -0.19 -11.40 22.15
CA PRO A 480 0.45 -10.16 22.59
C PRO A 480 -0.50 -9.26 23.40
N LEU A 481 -1.83 -9.35 23.20
CA LEU A 481 -2.81 -8.59 23.97
C LEU A 481 -2.93 -9.10 25.41
N GLU A 482 -2.97 -10.41 25.59
CA GLU A 482 -2.92 -11.08 26.89
C GLU A 482 -1.64 -10.72 27.63
N ALA A 483 -0.50 -10.82 26.95
CA ALA A 483 0.80 -10.46 27.49
C ALA A 483 0.85 -9.00 27.96
N LEU A 484 0.33 -8.06 27.16
CA LEU A 484 0.22 -6.65 27.54
C LEU A 484 -0.68 -6.47 28.77
N ILE A 485 -1.91 -7.01 28.74
CA ILE A 485 -2.93 -6.77 29.78
C ILE A 485 -2.48 -7.32 31.13
N LEU A 486 -1.92 -8.52 31.15
CA LEU A 486 -1.57 -9.21 32.40
C LEU A 486 -0.26 -8.71 33.05
N ASN A 487 0.62 -8.07 32.28
CA ASN A 487 1.94 -7.62 32.76
C ASN A 487 2.07 -6.08 32.84
N SER A 488 0.97 -5.34 32.67
CA SER A 488 0.92 -3.88 32.75
C SER A 488 0.05 -3.39 33.90
N SER A 489 0.27 -2.15 34.33
CA SER A 489 -0.66 -1.45 35.23
C SER A 489 -2.01 -1.26 34.53
N LEU A 490 -3.09 -1.70 35.18
CA LEU A 490 -4.45 -1.46 34.70
C LEU A 490 -4.75 0.04 34.59
N GLU A 491 -4.27 0.84 35.54
CA GLU A 491 -4.43 2.30 35.50
C GLU A 491 -3.80 2.91 34.24
N ALA A 492 -2.58 2.48 33.91
CA ALA A 492 -1.88 2.94 32.70
C ALA A 492 -2.62 2.52 31.42
N LEU A 493 -3.13 1.28 31.36
CA LEU A 493 -3.93 0.78 30.23
C LEU A 493 -5.22 1.59 30.04
N ILE A 494 -5.98 1.82 31.11
CA ILE A 494 -7.24 2.58 31.06
C ILE A 494 -6.97 4.05 30.72
N ALA A 495 -5.94 4.66 31.29
CA ALA A 495 -5.52 6.02 30.98
C ALA A 495 -5.14 6.16 29.50
N HIS A 496 -4.39 5.20 28.95
CA HIS A 496 -4.03 5.21 27.55
C HIS A 496 -5.22 4.98 26.61
N LEU A 497 -6.10 4.01 26.90
CA LEU A 497 -7.34 3.80 26.13
C LEU A 497 -8.25 5.03 26.15
N THR A 498 -8.27 5.77 27.27
CA THR A 498 -8.97 7.06 27.38
C THR A 498 -8.30 8.15 26.54
N ALA A 499 -6.97 8.21 26.52
CA ALA A 499 -6.25 9.15 25.66
C ALA A 499 -6.51 8.84 24.18
N MET A 500 -6.47 7.55 23.78
CA MET A 500 -6.80 7.10 22.43
C MET A 500 -8.24 7.45 22.06
N SER A 501 -9.22 7.32 22.96
CA SER A 501 -10.61 7.63 22.62
C SER A 501 -10.84 9.12 22.35
N LYS A 502 -10.09 9.99 23.04
CA LYS A 502 -10.11 11.45 22.85
C LYS A 502 -9.30 11.92 21.64
N HIS A 503 -8.16 11.29 21.38
CA HIS A 503 -7.16 11.77 20.43
C HIS A 503 -6.76 10.70 19.41
N TYR A 504 -7.71 9.89 18.95
CA TYR A 504 -7.43 8.71 18.13
C TYR A 504 -6.61 9.02 16.88
N LEU A 505 -6.91 10.10 16.15
CA LEU A 505 -6.17 10.44 14.93
C LEU A 505 -4.69 10.71 15.17
N GLN A 506 -4.32 11.16 16.38
CA GLN A 506 -2.95 11.42 16.81
C GLN A 506 -2.29 10.17 17.40
N LEU A 507 -3.07 9.32 18.08
CA LEU A 507 -2.60 8.12 18.80
C LEU A 507 -2.95 6.80 18.09
N LYS A 508 -3.28 6.82 16.80
CA LYS A 508 -3.51 5.59 16.02
C LYS A 508 -2.21 4.97 15.52
N ASP A 509 -1.10 5.71 15.51
CA ASP A 509 0.20 5.24 15.02
C ASP A 509 1.38 5.84 15.80
N GLY A 510 2.60 5.44 15.44
CA GLY A 510 3.82 5.89 16.11
C GLY A 510 4.16 5.10 17.37
N TYR A 511 3.54 3.93 17.57
CA TYR A 511 3.85 3.07 18.71
C TYR A 511 5.22 2.40 18.56
N PRO A 512 5.91 2.12 19.68
CA PRO A 512 7.20 1.43 19.66
C PRO A 512 7.15 0.07 18.95
N ASP A 513 8.27 -0.28 18.33
CA ASP A 513 8.40 -1.49 17.50
C ASP A 513 8.16 -2.76 18.32
N LEU A 514 8.74 -2.82 19.53
CA LEU A 514 8.73 -4.01 20.38
C LEU A 514 8.08 -3.74 21.74
N MET A 515 7.41 -4.77 22.25
CA MET A 515 7.05 -4.93 23.65
C MET A 515 7.89 -6.03 24.26
N VAL A 516 8.58 -5.74 25.35
CA VAL A 516 9.45 -6.68 26.06
C VAL A 516 8.91 -6.91 27.47
N ILE A 517 8.82 -8.17 27.87
CA ILE A 517 8.44 -8.57 29.22
C ILE A 517 9.65 -9.15 29.92
N ASN A 518 10.03 -8.50 31.02
CA ASN A 518 11.10 -8.93 31.89
C ASN A 518 10.55 -9.05 33.31
N ASN A 519 10.63 -10.25 33.90
CA ASN A 519 10.15 -10.54 35.25
C ASN A 519 8.70 -10.08 35.53
N GLY A 520 7.81 -10.24 34.54
CA GLY A 520 6.40 -9.86 34.65
C GLY A 520 6.12 -8.36 34.53
N GLN A 521 7.11 -7.56 34.11
CA GLN A 521 6.95 -6.13 33.85
C GLN A 521 7.14 -5.83 32.36
N VAL A 522 6.24 -5.02 31.82
CA VAL A 522 6.28 -4.54 30.43
C VAL A 522 7.11 -3.27 30.31
N HIS A 523 7.98 -3.23 29.31
CA HIS A 523 8.50 -2.00 28.73
C HIS A 523 8.44 -2.08 27.19
N PHE A 524 8.55 -0.92 26.55
CA PHE A 524 8.54 -0.82 25.10
C PHE A 524 9.87 -0.31 24.56
N GLU A 525 10.26 -0.81 23.38
CA GLU A 525 11.52 -0.44 22.72
C GLU A 525 11.23 0.10 21.32
N GLU A 526 11.60 1.36 21.09
CA GLU A 526 11.64 1.98 19.76
C GLU A 526 13.06 1.80 19.19
N VAL A 527 13.20 0.96 18.18
CA VAL A 527 14.48 0.51 17.64
C VAL A 527 14.98 1.49 16.58
N LYS A 528 16.26 1.86 16.66
CA LYS A 528 16.90 2.77 15.70
C LYS A 528 18.24 2.23 15.23
N ALA A 529 18.32 1.88 13.95
CA ALA A 529 19.57 1.54 13.32
C ALA A 529 20.42 2.80 13.04
N PRO A 530 21.74 2.65 12.85
CA PRO A 530 22.61 3.76 12.44
C PRO A 530 22.11 4.43 11.16
N GLY A 531 21.80 5.73 11.26
CA GLY A 531 21.25 6.54 10.17
C GLY A 531 19.75 6.80 10.28
N ASP A 532 19.04 6.05 11.12
CA ASP A 532 17.61 6.25 11.38
C ASP A 532 17.36 7.46 12.28
N LYS A 533 16.15 8.02 12.15
CA LYS A 533 15.68 9.15 12.96
C LYS A 533 14.31 8.84 13.55
N LEU A 534 14.07 9.37 14.74
CA LEU A 534 12.73 9.39 15.33
C LEU A 534 11.83 10.30 14.49
N ARG A 535 10.59 9.83 14.31
CA ARG A 535 9.51 10.58 13.64
C ARG A 535 8.69 11.34 14.68
N ARG A 536 7.93 12.35 14.24
CA ARG A 536 7.15 13.21 15.15
C ARG A 536 5.99 12.45 15.81
N ASN A 537 5.23 11.69 15.03
CA ASN A 537 4.17 10.83 15.55
C ASN A 537 4.70 9.80 16.57
N GLN A 538 5.91 9.26 16.37
CA GLN A 538 6.58 8.40 17.36
C GLN A 538 6.82 9.14 18.68
N LEU A 539 7.29 10.39 18.61
CA LEU A 539 7.49 11.21 19.82
C LEU A 539 6.18 11.44 20.57
N THR A 540 5.10 11.83 19.88
CA THR A 540 3.79 12.04 20.49
C THR A 540 3.32 10.81 21.24
N THR A 541 3.40 9.64 20.61
CA THR A 541 2.96 8.38 21.20
C THR A 541 3.88 7.91 22.34
N ILE A 542 5.20 8.04 22.19
CA ILE A 542 6.17 7.72 23.26
C ILE A 542 5.95 8.62 24.48
N ASP A 543 5.78 9.93 24.29
CA ASP A 543 5.53 10.88 25.38
C ASP A 543 4.19 10.56 26.06
N ASN A 544 3.14 10.22 25.29
CA ASN A 544 1.86 9.81 25.84
C ASN A 544 1.98 8.53 26.70
N LEU A 545 2.63 7.49 26.19
CA LEU A 545 2.86 6.24 26.91
C LEU A 545 3.63 6.47 28.21
N LYS A 546 4.69 7.29 28.18
CA LYS A 546 5.45 7.67 29.38
C LYS A 546 4.59 8.42 30.39
N ASN A 547 3.79 9.38 29.93
CA ASN A 547 2.94 10.20 30.80
C ASN A 547 1.86 9.38 31.50
N VAL A 548 1.35 8.31 30.87
CA VAL A 548 0.37 7.40 31.50
C VAL A 548 1.02 6.26 32.30
N GLY A 549 2.36 6.20 32.35
CA GLY A 549 3.10 5.33 33.26
C GLY A 549 3.78 4.11 32.63
N PHE A 550 3.87 4.01 31.30
CA PHE A 550 4.66 2.96 30.65
C PHE A 550 6.15 3.33 30.56
N GLU A 551 7.01 2.33 30.74
CA GLU A 551 8.42 2.45 30.45
C GLU A 551 8.65 2.31 28.94
N VAL A 552 9.29 3.32 28.34
CA VAL A 552 9.57 3.34 26.90
C VAL A 552 10.99 3.80 26.65
N HIS A 553 11.75 2.95 25.97
CA HIS A 553 13.15 3.15 25.61
C HIS A 553 13.31 3.41 24.12
N ILE A 554 14.40 4.09 23.78
CA ILE A 554 14.85 4.25 22.41
C ILE A 554 16.13 3.42 22.28
N ALA A 555 16.03 2.22 21.71
CA ALA A 555 17.15 1.31 21.54
C ALA A 555 17.97 1.70 20.30
N ALA A 556 19.16 2.27 20.52
CA ALA A 556 20.11 2.53 19.44
C ALA A 556 20.90 1.25 19.12
N VAL A 557 20.85 0.81 17.87
CA VAL A 557 21.62 -0.37 17.44
C VAL A 557 23.03 0.03 17.05
N LYS A 558 24.00 -0.73 17.57
CA LYS A 558 25.38 -0.71 17.13
C LYS A 558 25.69 -2.02 16.43
N TRP A 559 26.03 -1.94 15.15
CA TRP A 559 26.41 -3.12 14.37
C TRP A 559 27.77 -3.65 14.84
N PHE A 560 27.84 -4.97 15.01
CA PHE A 560 29.12 -5.69 15.13
C PHE A 560 29.12 -6.94 14.25
N VAL A 561 30.30 -7.49 14.00
CA VAL A 561 30.47 -8.78 13.32
C VAL A 561 30.78 -9.82 14.38
N ASP A 562 29.93 -10.82 14.58
CA ASP A 562 30.26 -11.93 15.48
C ASP A 562 31.47 -12.72 14.91
N PRO A 563 32.61 -12.76 15.61
CA PRO A 563 33.78 -13.51 15.15
C PRO A 563 33.54 -15.03 15.10
N ASN A 564 32.52 -15.54 15.79
CA ASN A 564 32.16 -16.96 15.82
C ASN A 564 31.10 -17.34 14.78
N ARG A 565 30.69 -16.39 13.93
CA ARG A 565 29.67 -16.60 12.91
C ARG A 565 30.03 -17.75 11.97
N ILE A 566 29.05 -18.62 11.73
CA ILE A 566 29.15 -19.71 10.77
C ILE A 566 28.50 -19.26 9.46
N TYR A 567 29.18 -19.49 8.34
CA TYR A 567 28.66 -19.25 7.00
C TYR A 567 28.44 -20.59 6.32
N SER A 568 27.23 -20.84 5.81
CA SER A 568 26.96 -21.95 4.90
C SER A 568 26.94 -21.42 3.48
N VAL A 569 28.04 -21.64 2.76
CA VAL A 569 28.17 -21.26 1.36
C VAL A 569 27.51 -22.33 0.52
N VAL A 570 26.44 -21.96 -0.19
CA VAL A 570 25.58 -22.85 -0.94
C VAL A 570 25.61 -22.47 -2.41
N ASP A 571 25.60 -23.48 -3.26
CA ASP A 571 25.36 -23.36 -4.68
C ASP A 571 24.44 -24.50 -5.13
N ILE A 572 23.66 -24.29 -6.18
CA ILE A 572 22.72 -25.28 -6.71
C ILE A 572 22.79 -25.37 -8.23
N GLU A 573 22.53 -26.57 -8.74
CA GLU A 573 22.25 -26.77 -10.16
C GLU A 573 20.77 -27.07 -10.37
N THR A 574 20.17 -26.55 -11.43
CA THR A 574 18.72 -26.59 -11.64
C THR A 574 18.34 -26.99 -13.07
N THR A 575 17.08 -27.36 -13.26
CA THR A 575 16.53 -27.65 -14.60
C THR A 575 16.32 -26.39 -15.47
N GLY A 576 16.72 -25.20 -14.99
CA GLY A 576 16.53 -23.91 -15.65
C GLY A 576 16.37 -22.73 -14.67
N GLY A 577 15.97 -21.55 -15.18
CA GLY A 577 15.80 -20.36 -14.34
C GLY A 577 14.62 -20.44 -13.34
N LEU A 578 14.55 -19.52 -12.38
CA LEU A 578 13.53 -19.52 -11.31
C LEU A 578 12.07 -19.47 -11.82
N LYS A 579 11.83 -18.85 -12.99
CA LYS A 579 10.52 -18.80 -13.66
C LYS A 579 10.24 -20.10 -14.42
N GLY A 580 8.98 -20.54 -14.47
CA GLY A 580 8.56 -21.71 -15.26
C GLY A 580 8.60 -23.06 -14.54
N GLY A 581 8.56 -23.05 -13.20
CA GLY A 581 8.39 -24.26 -12.41
C GLY A 581 9.63 -25.16 -12.32
N ASN A 582 10.81 -24.70 -12.75
CA ASN A 582 12.07 -25.47 -12.66
C ASN A 582 12.39 -25.92 -11.23
N ARG A 583 13.19 -26.99 -11.14
CA ARG A 583 13.50 -27.75 -9.92
C ARG A 583 15.01 -27.91 -9.73
N ILE A 584 15.44 -28.21 -8.52
CA ILE A 584 16.84 -28.45 -8.16
C ILE A 584 17.30 -29.84 -8.61
N THR A 585 18.55 -29.96 -9.06
CA THR A 585 19.20 -31.20 -9.53
C THR A 585 20.47 -31.57 -8.75
N GLU A 586 21.15 -30.59 -8.15
CA GLU A 586 22.27 -30.79 -7.23
C GLU A 586 22.33 -29.65 -6.22
N ILE A 587 22.78 -29.94 -5.00
CA ILE A 587 23.07 -28.95 -3.96
C ILE A 587 24.50 -29.18 -3.46
N GLY A 588 25.27 -28.10 -3.36
CA GLY A 588 26.58 -28.06 -2.73
C GLY A 588 26.57 -27.10 -1.55
N LEU A 589 27.18 -27.49 -0.43
CA LEU A 589 27.25 -26.71 0.80
C LEU A 589 28.64 -26.82 1.42
N VAL A 590 29.24 -25.68 1.73
CA VAL A 590 30.50 -25.56 2.46
C VAL A 590 30.28 -24.70 3.70
N LYS A 591 30.49 -25.26 4.90
CA LYS A 591 30.46 -24.49 6.14
C LYS A 591 31.82 -23.89 6.44
N VAL A 592 31.82 -22.61 6.76
CA VAL A 592 33.01 -21.84 7.13
C VAL A 592 32.80 -21.20 8.49
N GLN A 593 33.79 -21.34 9.37
CA GLN A 593 33.87 -20.65 10.67
C GLN A 593 35.33 -20.28 10.94
N HIS A 594 35.58 -19.09 11.50
CA HIS A 594 36.95 -18.57 11.77
C HIS A 594 37.89 -18.64 10.55
N GLY A 595 37.33 -18.39 9.37
CA GLY A 595 38.08 -18.44 8.11
C GLY A 595 38.49 -19.84 7.65
N LYS A 596 37.95 -20.91 8.25
CA LYS A 596 38.26 -22.30 7.93
C LYS A 596 37.01 -23.06 7.53
N VAL A 597 37.15 -23.99 6.60
CA VAL A 597 36.09 -24.95 6.27
C VAL A 597 35.95 -25.93 7.44
N ILE A 598 34.75 -26.05 8.00
CA ILE A 598 34.44 -26.92 9.14
C ILE A 598 33.55 -28.10 8.77
N ASP A 599 32.82 -28.03 7.64
CA ASP A 599 31.97 -29.11 7.13
C ASP A 599 31.70 -28.90 5.63
N THR A 600 31.43 -29.99 4.91
CA THR A 600 31.01 -29.96 3.51
C THR A 600 29.92 -30.98 3.28
N TRP A 601 28.90 -30.64 2.49
CA TRP A 601 27.81 -31.52 2.15
C TRP A 601 27.39 -31.33 0.69
N THR A 602 26.99 -32.43 0.05
CA THR A 602 26.44 -32.38 -1.30
C THR A 602 25.41 -33.48 -1.51
N SER A 603 24.43 -33.23 -2.37
CA SER A 603 23.48 -34.24 -2.82
C SER A 603 23.06 -33.95 -4.25
N LEU A 604 23.03 -34.99 -5.09
CA LEU A 604 22.17 -34.99 -6.27
C LEU A 604 20.72 -35.02 -5.79
N VAL A 605 19.84 -34.42 -6.57
CA VAL A 605 18.40 -34.35 -6.29
C VAL A 605 17.66 -34.80 -7.54
N ASN A 606 16.73 -35.74 -7.40
CA ASN A 606 15.78 -36.06 -8.45
C ASN A 606 14.76 -34.91 -8.57
N PRO A 607 14.76 -34.16 -9.69
CA PRO A 607 13.87 -33.01 -9.86
C PRO A 607 12.42 -33.43 -10.18
N GLU A 608 12.17 -34.73 -10.37
CA GLU A 608 10.89 -35.32 -10.80
C GLU A 608 10.38 -34.74 -12.14
N ARG A 609 11.32 -34.35 -13.01
CA ARG A 609 11.04 -33.80 -14.33
C ARG A 609 12.26 -33.95 -15.24
N HIS A 610 12.01 -33.89 -16.54
CA HIS A 610 13.06 -33.93 -17.57
C HIS A 610 14.02 -32.73 -17.47
N ILE A 611 15.33 -33.01 -17.52
CA ILE A 611 16.40 -32.01 -17.59
C ILE A 611 16.66 -31.63 -19.06
N PRO A 612 16.46 -30.37 -19.47
CA PRO A 612 16.71 -29.95 -20.86
C PRO A 612 18.16 -30.22 -21.29
N GLY A 613 18.39 -30.66 -22.53
CA GLY A 613 19.73 -31.04 -23.01
C GLY A 613 20.78 -29.93 -22.95
N PHE A 614 20.38 -28.66 -23.06
CA PHE A 614 21.30 -27.53 -22.88
C PHE A 614 21.76 -27.38 -21.42
N ILE A 615 20.92 -27.73 -20.43
CA ILE A 615 21.30 -27.76 -19.01
C ILE A 615 22.26 -28.92 -18.77
N THR A 616 21.96 -30.12 -19.27
CA THR A 616 22.87 -31.27 -19.16
C THR A 616 24.23 -30.98 -19.79
N SER A 617 24.27 -30.23 -20.90
CA SER A 617 25.53 -29.81 -21.52
C SER A 617 26.30 -28.80 -20.68
N LEU A 618 25.61 -27.99 -19.87
CA LEU A 618 26.20 -26.96 -19.01
C LEU A 618 26.73 -27.55 -17.69
N THR A 619 25.95 -28.42 -17.05
CA THR A 619 26.21 -28.92 -15.68
C THR A 619 26.78 -30.34 -15.66
N GLY A 620 26.66 -31.08 -16.75
CA GLY A 620 26.98 -32.50 -16.82
C GLY A 620 25.95 -33.42 -16.14
N ILE A 621 24.88 -32.87 -15.55
CA ILE A 621 23.84 -33.64 -14.86
C ILE A 621 22.79 -34.09 -15.87
N SER A 622 22.66 -35.40 -16.05
CA SER A 622 21.68 -36.03 -16.94
C SER A 622 20.52 -36.64 -16.16
N ASP A 623 19.38 -36.86 -16.82
CA ASP A 623 18.22 -37.55 -16.22
C ASP A 623 18.62 -38.92 -15.63
N SER A 624 19.55 -39.64 -16.29
CA SER A 624 20.04 -40.93 -15.80
C SER A 624 20.83 -40.83 -14.50
N MET A 625 21.51 -39.71 -14.27
CA MET A 625 22.32 -39.48 -13.08
C MET A 625 21.45 -39.22 -11.85
N VAL A 626 20.34 -38.51 -12.02
CA VAL A 626 19.43 -38.13 -10.94
C VAL A 626 18.26 -39.10 -10.77
N TYR A 627 18.10 -40.08 -11.65
CA TYR A 627 16.96 -41.02 -11.62
C TYR A 627 16.80 -41.74 -10.27
N ASN A 628 17.92 -42.24 -9.71
CA ASN A 628 17.97 -42.90 -8.41
C ASN A 628 18.45 -41.97 -7.27
N ALA A 629 18.61 -40.66 -7.54
CA ALA A 629 18.94 -39.69 -6.51
C ALA A 629 17.70 -39.42 -5.63
N PRO A 630 17.89 -38.99 -4.37
CA PRO A 630 16.77 -38.65 -3.50
C PRO A 630 15.96 -37.48 -4.06
N VAL A 631 14.65 -37.46 -3.82
CA VAL A 631 13.82 -36.27 -4.12
C VAL A 631 14.06 -35.18 -3.08
N PHE A 632 13.69 -33.93 -3.37
CA PHE A 632 13.94 -32.82 -2.45
C PHE A 632 13.34 -33.06 -1.04
N ALA A 633 12.14 -33.65 -0.97
CA ALA A 633 11.47 -33.97 0.28
C ALA A 633 12.26 -34.93 1.19
N GLU A 634 13.18 -35.73 0.64
CA GLU A 634 14.03 -36.66 1.40
C GLU A 634 15.29 -35.96 1.93
N VAL A 635 15.76 -34.90 1.27
CA VAL A 635 16.97 -34.16 1.65
C VAL A 635 16.69 -32.87 2.44
N VAL A 636 15.44 -32.39 2.47
CA VAL A 636 15.07 -31.12 3.11
C VAL A 636 15.45 -31.06 4.59
N LYS A 637 15.18 -32.12 5.36
CA LYS A 637 15.50 -32.14 6.80
C LYS A 637 17.02 -32.16 7.05
N PRO A 638 17.80 -33.08 6.45
CA PRO A 638 19.26 -33.02 6.52
C PRO A 638 19.85 -31.66 6.10
N LEU A 639 19.31 -31.05 5.04
CA LEU A 639 19.73 -29.74 4.57
C LEU A 639 19.46 -28.64 5.61
N ILE A 640 18.25 -28.59 6.17
CA ILE A 640 17.89 -27.60 7.20
C ILE A 640 18.77 -27.77 8.44
N ASP A 641 18.98 -29.01 8.90
CA ASP A 641 19.85 -29.31 10.04
C ASP A 641 21.29 -28.85 9.78
N LYS A 642 21.78 -29.02 8.53
CA LYS A 642 23.07 -28.47 8.12
C LYS A 642 23.04 -26.94 8.09
N LEU A 643 22.01 -26.28 7.59
CA LEU A 643 21.97 -24.82 7.50
C LEU A 643 21.73 -24.11 8.85
N ALA A 644 21.21 -24.82 9.85
CA ALA A 644 20.88 -24.27 11.15
C ALA A 644 22.07 -23.53 11.81
N GLY A 645 21.77 -22.35 12.40
CA GLY A 645 22.75 -21.53 13.11
C GLY A 645 23.81 -20.86 12.24
N SER A 646 23.61 -20.79 10.91
CA SER A 646 24.56 -20.19 9.98
C SER A 646 23.93 -19.13 9.07
N ILE A 647 24.75 -18.32 8.41
CA ILE A 647 24.32 -17.42 7.33
C ILE A 647 24.35 -18.16 6.00
N PHE A 648 23.27 -18.09 5.24
CA PHE A 648 23.22 -18.62 3.88
C PHE A 648 24.01 -17.70 2.95
N VAL A 649 25.13 -18.17 2.44
CA VAL A 649 25.98 -17.40 1.51
C VAL A 649 25.88 -18.03 0.13
N ALA A 650 25.73 -17.23 -0.91
CA ALA A 650 25.86 -17.72 -2.28
C ALA A 650 26.34 -16.61 -3.19
N HIS A 651 26.85 -16.99 -4.38
CA HIS A 651 27.39 -16.00 -5.31
C HIS A 651 26.30 -15.09 -5.87
N ASN A 652 25.14 -15.65 -6.21
CA ASN A 652 23.92 -14.91 -6.51
C ASN A 652 22.79 -15.32 -5.57
N VAL A 653 22.87 -14.88 -4.32
CA VAL A 653 22.03 -15.41 -3.23
C VAL A 653 20.53 -15.46 -3.49
N ASN A 654 19.97 -14.54 -4.28
CA ASN A 654 18.54 -14.57 -4.57
C ASN A 654 18.12 -15.73 -5.50
N PHE A 655 19.04 -16.25 -6.29
CA PHE A 655 18.83 -17.42 -7.13
C PHE A 655 18.77 -18.68 -6.27
N ASP A 656 19.88 -19.02 -5.59
CA ASP A 656 20.03 -20.25 -4.80
C ASP A 656 19.02 -20.30 -3.66
N TYR A 657 18.94 -19.23 -2.86
CA TYR A 657 17.99 -19.12 -1.76
C TYR A 657 16.54 -19.19 -2.26
N GLY A 658 16.25 -18.60 -3.43
CA GLY A 658 14.91 -18.58 -4.01
C GLY A 658 14.43 -19.99 -4.37
N PHE A 659 15.31 -20.82 -4.94
CA PHE A 659 15.02 -22.22 -5.25
C PHE A 659 14.87 -23.07 -3.99
N ILE A 660 15.81 -22.97 -3.03
CA ILE A 660 15.73 -23.71 -1.77
C ILE A 660 14.45 -23.36 -1.01
N LYS A 661 14.12 -22.06 -0.91
CA LYS A 661 12.87 -21.60 -0.28
C LYS A 661 11.64 -22.20 -0.97
N LYS A 662 11.59 -22.16 -2.30
CA LYS A 662 10.47 -22.70 -3.08
C LYS A 662 10.31 -24.22 -2.89
N GLU A 663 11.41 -24.98 -2.92
CA GLU A 663 11.37 -26.43 -2.71
C GLU A 663 10.99 -26.79 -1.27
N CYS A 664 11.46 -26.03 -0.27
CA CYS A 664 11.02 -26.16 1.12
C CYS A 664 9.51 -25.90 1.26
N GLU A 665 9.00 -24.82 0.66
CA GLU A 665 7.55 -24.50 0.67
C GLU A 665 6.73 -25.63 0.02
N MET A 666 7.19 -26.18 -1.10
CA MET A 666 6.57 -27.34 -1.76
C MET A 666 6.60 -28.60 -0.89
N ALA A 667 7.66 -28.79 -0.10
CA ALA A 667 7.80 -29.90 0.85
C ALA A 667 7.09 -29.66 2.20
N GLY A 668 6.37 -28.55 2.37
CA GLY A 668 5.65 -28.23 3.62
C GLY A 668 6.55 -27.70 4.74
N HIS A 669 7.75 -27.23 4.43
CA HIS A 669 8.70 -26.64 5.38
C HIS A 669 8.81 -25.12 5.20
N PHE A 670 8.62 -24.38 6.30
CA PHE A 670 8.95 -22.95 6.31
C PHE A 670 10.47 -22.75 6.29
N PHE A 671 10.97 -21.95 5.34
CA PHE A 671 12.40 -21.68 5.20
C PHE A 671 12.69 -20.19 5.21
N LYS A 672 13.27 -19.71 6.31
CA LYS A 672 13.77 -18.35 6.47
C LYS A 672 15.08 -18.34 7.26
N MET A 673 16.12 -17.72 6.73
CA MET A 673 17.39 -17.53 7.43
C MET A 673 18.15 -16.29 6.91
N PRO A 674 19.10 -15.73 7.70
CA PRO A 674 19.97 -14.65 7.23
C PRO A 674 20.75 -15.07 5.98
N LYS A 675 20.92 -14.15 5.04
CA LYS A 675 21.57 -14.44 3.76
C LYS A 675 22.54 -13.36 3.30
N MET A 676 23.58 -13.75 2.58
CA MET A 676 24.65 -12.87 2.07
C MET A 676 24.99 -13.20 0.62
N CYS A 677 25.19 -12.15 -0.20
CA CYS A 677 25.51 -12.27 -1.62
C CYS A 677 26.97 -11.91 -1.87
N THR A 678 27.81 -12.86 -2.29
CA THR A 678 29.23 -12.55 -2.51
C THR A 678 29.47 -11.65 -3.72
N VAL A 679 28.54 -11.54 -4.69
CA VAL A 679 28.62 -10.50 -5.74
C VAL A 679 28.51 -9.09 -5.15
N VAL A 680 27.57 -8.87 -4.22
CA VAL A 680 27.36 -7.55 -3.60
C VAL A 680 28.56 -7.21 -2.73
N GLU A 681 29.03 -8.16 -1.94
CA GLU A 681 30.18 -7.94 -1.06
C GLU A 681 31.49 -7.79 -1.85
N SER A 682 31.68 -8.55 -2.94
CA SER A 682 32.84 -8.39 -3.84
C SER A 682 32.89 -7.00 -4.48
N ARG A 683 31.74 -6.41 -4.86
CA ARG A 683 31.69 -5.06 -5.43
C ARG A 683 32.10 -3.98 -4.42
N LYS A 684 31.82 -4.21 -3.14
CA LYS A 684 32.23 -3.31 -2.06
C LYS A 684 33.72 -3.45 -1.78
N ALA A 685 34.19 -4.69 -1.63
CA ALA A 685 35.58 -5.04 -1.32
C ALA A 685 36.55 -4.69 -2.47
N PHE A 686 36.19 -5.01 -3.71
CA PHE A 686 37.10 -4.97 -4.87
C PHE A 686 36.54 -4.07 -5.97
N LYS A 687 36.59 -2.75 -5.77
CA LYS A 687 36.01 -1.76 -6.69
C LYS A 687 36.72 -1.77 -8.07
N GLY A 688 35.95 -1.62 -9.14
CA GLY A 688 36.47 -1.37 -10.50
C GLY A 688 36.72 -2.59 -11.40
N LEU A 689 36.35 -3.80 -10.97
CA LEU A 689 36.48 -5.00 -11.82
C LEU A 689 35.49 -4.99 -13.00
N LYS A 690 35.92 -5.52 -14.16
CA LYS A 690 35.11 -5.59 -15.40
C LYS A 690 33.92 -6.54 -15.30
N SER A 691 34.03 -7.58 -14.49
CA SER A 691 32.98 -8.57 -14.26
C SER A 691 33.10 -9.13 -12.85
N TYR A 692 31.94 -9.47 -12.25
CA TYR A 692 31.83 -10.07 -10.92
C TYR A 692 31.16 -11.44 -10.97
N SER A 693 31.18 -12.13 -12.11
CA SER A 693 30.75 -13.53 -12.19
C SER A 693 31.79 -14.45 -11.51
N LEU A 694 31.35 -15.56 -10.91
CA LEU A 694 32.22 -16.48 -10.16
C LEU A 694 33.44 -16.91 -10.96
N GLY A 695 33.27 -17.34 -12.21
CA GLY A 695 34.39 -17.76 -13.07
C GLY A 695 35.43 -16.65 -13.32
N ASN A 696 35.00 -15.40 -13.53
CA ASN A 696 35.90 -14.27 -13.74
C ASN A 696 36.63 -13.87 -12.44
N LEU A 697 35.93 -13.86 -11.31
CA LEU A 697 36.55 -13.57 -10.01
C LEU A 697 37.51 -14.69 -9.60
N SER A 698 37.14 -15.95 -9.85
CA SER A 698 38.00 -17.10 -9.60
C SER A 698 39.27 -17.02 -10.44
N SER A 699 39.15 -16.66 -11.72
CA SER A 699 40.32 -16.45 -12.59
C SER A 699 41.17 -15.25 -12.15
N HIS A 700 40.53 -14.16 -11.68
CA HIS A 700 41.23 -12.95 -11.26
C HIS A 700 42.03 -13.16 -9.96
N PHE A 701 41.45 -13.86 -8.98
CA PHE A 701 42.05 -14.09 -7.67
C PHE A 701 42.77 -15.45 -7.54
N ASN A 702 42.85 -16.24 -8.62
CA ASN A 702 43.40 -17.59 -8.64
C ASN A 702 42.72 -18.55 -7.64
N LEU A 703 41.39 -18.53 -7.58
CA LEU A 703 40.59 -19.43 -6.75
C LEU A 703 40.47 -20.81 -7.42
N ASN A 704 40.34 -21.85 -6.60
CA ASN A 704 40.23 -23.23 -7.09
C ASN A 704 38.83 -23.53 -7.64
N LEU A 705 38.63 -23.31 -8.93
CA LEU A 705 37.41 -23.66 -9.67
C LEU A 705 37.69 -24.75 -10.71
N THR A 706 37.94 -25.97 -10.24
CA THR A 706 38.39 -27.10 -11.08
C THR A 706 37.26 -27.81 -11.85
N SER A 707 36.00 -27.60 -11.47
CA SER A 707 34.82 -28.19 -12.13
C SER A 707 33.65 -27.21 -12.08
N HIS A 708 33.78 -26.10 -12.81
CA HIS A 708 32.72 -25.08 -12.95
C HIS A 708 31.40 -25.75 -13.37
N HIS A 709 30.28 -25.39 -12.73
CA HIS A 709 28.96 -26.02 -12.88
C HIS A 709 28.78 -27.38 -12.18
N ARG A 710 29.51 -27.57 -11.08
CA ARG A 710 29.22 -28.59 -10.07
C ARG A 710 29.01 -27.88 -8.75
N ALA A 711 27.88 -28.14 -8.11
CA ALA A 711 27.41 -27.31 -7.01
C ALA A 711 28.43 -27.23 -5.85
N LEU A 712 29.08 -28.34 -5.47
CA LEU A 712 30.09 -28.31 -4.40
C LEU A 712 31.37 -27.57 -4.80
N ALA A 713 31.78 -27.64 -6.07
CA ALA A 713 32.98 -26.94 -6.56
C ALA A 713 32.74 -25.43 -6.57
N ASP A 714 31.60 -24.99 -7.08
CA ASP A 714 31.21 -23.58 -7.14
C ASP A 714 30.99 -23.01 -5.73
N ALA A 715 30.39 -23.78 -4.80
CA ALA A 715 30.29 -23.42 -3.39
C ALA A 715 31.67 -23.29 -2.72
N THR A 716 32.63 -24.16 -3.04
CA THR A 716 34.01 -24.10 -2.50
C THR A 716 34.75 -22.86 -3.00
N ALA A 717 34.70 -22.58 -4.31
CA ALA A 717 35.29 -21.35 -4.86
C ALA A 717 34.63 -20.08 -4.28
N THR A 718 33.31 -20.13 -4.07
CA THR A 718 32.57 -19.04 -3.41
C THR A 718 32.99 -18.88 -1.95
N ALA A 719 33.33 -19.96 -1.25
CA ALA A 719 33.86 -19.92 0.11
C ALA A 719 35.26 -19.28 0.15
N GLU A 720 36.16 -19.66 -0.76
CA GLU A 720 37.47 -18.99 -0.88
C GLU A 720 37.32 -17.49 -1.17
N LEU A 721 36.38 -17.11 -2.06
CA LEU A 721 36.06 -15.72 -2.34
C LEU A 721 35.53 -14.98 -1.10
N LEU A 722 34.65 -15.60 -0.32
CA LEU A 722 34.13 -15.03 0.93
C LEU A 722 35.28 -14.71 1.91
N LEU A 723 36.25 -15.61 2.05
CA LEU A 723 37.41 -15.41 2.91
C LEU A 723 38.25 -14.20 2.47
N LEU A 724 38.47 -14.03 1.16
CA LEU A 724 39.19 -12.87 0.63
C LEU A 724 38.45 -11.55 0.89
N ILE A 725 37.12 -11.55 0.72
CA ILE A 725 36.28 -10.38 1.03
C ILE A 725 36.46 -10.01 2.51
N GLN A 726 36.33 -10.96 3.43
CA GLN A 726 36.48 -10.71 4.87
C GLN A 726 37.86 -10.17 5.25
N GLN A 727 38.93 -10.70 4.63
CA GLN A 727 40.30 -10.20 4.84
C GLN A 727 40.47 -8.75 4.39
N SER A 728 39.88 -8.38 3.23
CA SER A 728 39.93 -6.99 2.74
C SER A 728 39.23 -6.00 3.68
N GLN A 729 38.14 -6.42 4.33
CA GLN A 729 37.36 -5.59 5.25
C GLN A 729 37.97 -5.47 6.65
N SER A 730 38.86 -6.40 7.03
CA SER A 730 39.58 -6.37 8.31
C SER A 730 40.86 -5.52 8.28
N SER A 731 41.23 -5.02 7.08
CA SER A 731 42.47 -4.26 6.84
C SER A 731 42.25 -2.74 6.73
N GLU A 732 40.99 -2.29 6.86
CA GLU A 732 40.57 -0.89 7.07
C GLU A 732 40.23 -0.67 8.55
#